data_AF-A0A2H0MJF0-F1
#
_entry.id   AF-A0A2H0MJF0-F1
#
_cell.length_a   1.000
_cell.length_b   1.000
_cell.length_c   1.000
_cell.angle_alpha   90.00
_cell.angle_beta   90.00
_cell.angle_gamma   90.00
#
_symmetry.space_group_name_H-M   'P 1'
#
loop_
_entity.id
_entity.type
_entity.pdbx_description
1 polymer ?
#
loop_
_entity_poly.entity_id
_entity_poly.type
_entity_poly.pdbx_seq_one_letter_code
_entity_poly.pdbx_strand_id
1 'polypeptide(L)'
;MSNVFRMGERVLGMAPHGYAPVSPPESPRQDSPPAPLPRPRRSRRSRRPGNVTVFFVSFLVYLIGIFPTLVFALPQSPTVQSGSVSIEQPTQETMNVIQSTQKAIIDWQSFSIAGGEHVDFQLSHGASGVTLNRVTGDDPSAILGMLTSNGKLMLINRNGIMFGKDAIVDVNGLVATTSDISNADFLAGNYQFKVAPQFSASVTNQGLITAAQGGFVALVAPGVVNDGIINARLGQVSLAGANTFTLDLYGDQLVNLGVDSTVLARAVGVDGQALDALVNHSGSIYADGGIVQLDVRAAQGVVDRVINMDGIIEARSVDQKNGKIVLSGGPEGNVVVNGTLNASGYNPGETGGTVHVLGKTLWLLDNTLADVSGDLGGGELLVGGDYQGKNPAIQNATDTYVTSGAQFFADAVTSGNGGRTIFWADRRNVFLGRIQSRGGRLFGDGGFAEVSGKEELYFDGRVDLSAENGRSGTLLLDPTNVTVASGSPTSGASGSVTFDISGNQFTISNAVLASGDDITIFETTLEAVASTSNIIITADSTITIGNMSDNALSLATAGGNSVTFETQSGNIEFSDTSDTLSTAGGDIILTAGGSLTIGSLSSSGGDITLTGSDLTLGGTINSGAGTTTIVPRNSGFLASTPATLGLGDATGTMTISGTELGNITAANLVLGDSTNSSITVNNVTAANSNNISGTLTLNAKGDDASVTFTGAASTFNALAVNADNGIIFNVNVTTDTGNLALEADVDNASDGTDSITLASGVALTSAGSLSLDATTGGISGAGTGTLSAVSGVTINDSFTSTGALTINADSDGNGAGTFTLASSKSITASNAALSITAEDIDLSGTLSSGTGNTSLIVSDGGTISLGGTSGGMKLSGTELGNITTTGTGTLVIGSSSAGAITIESDVTPSNASNVHLTSGSTVTGTAGGIV
;
A
#
# COMPACT_ATOMS: atom_id res chain seq x y z
N MET A 1 -31.57 39.82 11.88
CA MET A 1 -31.10 40.49 13.11
C MET A 1 -29.58 40.52 12.98
N SER A 2 -28.93 41.62 12.59
CA SER A 2 -28.82 42.92 13.28
C SER A 2 -27.85 42.87 14.46
N ASN A 3 -26.59 43.22 14.25
CA ASN A 3 -26.01 44.46 14.80
C ASN A 3 -24.61 44.79 14.23
N VAL A 4 -24.21 46.06 14.37
CA VAL A 4 -22.97 46.64 13.84
C VAL A 4 -22.41 47.67 14.84
N PHE A 5 -21.16 47.51 15.30
CA PHE A 5 -20.35 48.54 15.98
C PHE A 5 -18.85 48.23 15.71
N ARG A 6 -18.11 49.02 14.93
CA ARG A 6 -17.46 50.32 15.22
C ARG A 6 -16.18 50.25 16.10
N MET A 7 -15.03 50.15 15.43
CA MET A 7 -13.91 51.12 15.42
C MET A 7 -13.63 51.98 16.68
N GLY A 8 -12.37 51.97 17.13
CA GLY A 8 -11.77 52.94 18.07
C GLY A 8 -10.27 53.14 17.82
N GLU A 9 -9.74 54.35 18.04
CA GLU A 9 -8.33 54.72 17.82
C GLU A 9 -7.53 54.90 19.14
N ARG A 10 -6.19 55.03 19.00
CA ARG A 10 -5.20 55.62 19.93
C ARG A 10 -4.72 54.67 21.05
N VAL A 11 -3.49 54.80 21.58
CA VAL A 11 -2.53 55.94 21.62
C VAL A 11 -1.10 55.47 21.25
N LEU A 12 -0.31 56.33 20.59
CA LEU A 12 1.15 56.14 20.42
C LEU A 12 1.94 56.76 21.58
N GLY A 13 2.88 56.00 22.16
CA GLY A 13 3.93 56.51 23.06
C GLY A 13 5.21 56.90 22.31
N MET A 14 6.11 57.67 22.94
CA MET A 14 7.21 58.36 22.23
C MET A 14 8.56 58.38 22.97
N ALA A 15 9.61 57.86 22.30
CA ALA A 15 11.06 58.18 22.47
C ALA A 15 11.75 57.79 23.82
N PRO A 16 13.09 57.96 24.00
CA PRO A 16 14.20 58.24 23.04
C PRO A 16 15.50 57.37 23.21
N HIS A 17 16.51 57.66 22.35
CA HIS A 17 17.97 57.35 22.45
C HIS A 17 18.49 55.95 22.01
N GLY A 18 19.71 55.81 21.43
CA GLY A 18 20.76 56.83 21.17
C GLY A 18 21.91 56.39 20.23
N TYR A 19 22.92 57.27 20.05
CA TYR A 19 24.18 57.10 19.27
C TYR A 19 25.17 56.11 19.98
N ALA A 20 26.29 55.61 19.43
CA ALA A 20 27.14 55.92 18.25
C ALA A 20 27.95 54.66 17.77
N PRO A 21 28.65 54.67 16.61
CA PRO A 21 29.45 53.54 16.09
C PRO A 21 30.95 53.56 16.47
N VAL A 22 31.68 52.45 16.23
CA VAL A 22 33.14 52.27 16.48
C VAL A 22 33.85 51.55 15.31
N SER A 23 35.14 51.85 15.10
CA SER A 23 36.10 51.30 14.10
C SER A 23 37.54 51.58 14.61
N PRO A 24 38.67 51.34 13.90
CA PRO A 24 38.96 50.53 12.69
C PRO A 24 39.77 49.27 13.12
N PRO A 25 41.01 48.87 12.68
CA PRO A 25 41.99 49.35 11.67
C PRO A 25 41.93 48.55 10.33
N GLU A 26 42.82 48.65 9.33
CA GLU A 26 43.67 49.70 8.71
C GLU A 26 45.07 49.20 8.25
N SER A 27 45.37 49.39 6.94
CA SER A 27 46.72 49.55 6.32
C SER A 27 47.58 48.29 6.01
N PRO A 28 48.67 48.36 5.18
CA PRO A 28 49.32 49.57 4.63
C PRO A 28 49.91 49.56 3.17
N ARG A 29 49.99 50.77 2.55
CA ARG A 29 51.03 51.26 1.56
C ARG A 29 51.03 50.66 0.13
N GLN A 30 51.58 51.27 -0.94
CA GLN A 30 52.14 52.60 -1.33
C GLN A 30 52.14 52.64 -2.90
N ASP A 31 52.35 53.70 -3.71
CA ASP A 31 52.76 55.11 -3.52
C ASP A 31 52.20 56.04 -4.67
N SER A 32 52.88 57.15 -5.01
CA SER A 32 52.51 58.26 -5.92
C SER A 32 53.67 58.58 -6.92
N PRO A 33 53.77 59.74 -7.65
CA PRO A 33 52.82 60.83 -8.04
C PRO A 33 52.79 60.95 -9.61
N PRO A 34 52.69 62.10 -10.36
CA PRO A 34 52.35 63.51 -10.09
C PRO A 34 51.26 64.09 -11.06
N ALA A 35 51.43 65.33 -11.59
CA ALA A 35 50.49 66.06 -12.48
C ALA A 35 51.23 67.04 -13.45
N PRO A 36 50.53 67.78 -14.35
CA PRO A 36 50.19 69.19 -14.01
C PRO A 36 48.87 69.78 -14.61
N LEU A 37 48.49 70.97 -14.11
CA LEU A 37 47.32 71.80 -14.52
C LEU A 37 47.64 72.74 -15.72
N PRO A 38 46.63 73.33 -16.44
CA PRO A 38 46.36 74.77 -16.21
C PRO A 38 44.98 75.39 -16.59
N ARG A 39 44.43 76.21 -15.66
CA ARG A 39 43.78 77.56 -15.83
C ARG A 39 42.39 77.74 -16.52
N PRO A 40 41.55 78.70 -16.06
CA PRO A 40 40.20 78.97 -16.58
C PRO A 40 40.09 80.15 -17.58
N ARG A 41 39.01 80.22 -18.39
CA ARG A 41 38.67 81.40 -19.23
C ARG A 41 37.16 81.64 -19.48
N ARG A 42 36.73 82.87 -19.14
CA ARG A 42 35.65 83.71 -19.72
C ARG A 42 34.31 83.09 -20.14
N SER A 43 33.23 83.62 -19.56
CA SER A 43 31.86 83.50 -20.07
C SER A 43 31.68 84.14 -21.46
N ARG A 44 30.78 83.58 -22.27
CA ARG A 44 30.38 84.09 -23.59
C ARG A 44 28.85 84.21 -23.62
N ARG A 45 28.32 85.40 -23.93
CA ARG A 45 26.87 85.58 -24.15
C ARG A 45 26.41 84.75 -25.35
N SER A 46 25.48 83.83 -25.15
CA SER A 46 24.73 83.24 -26.26
C SER A 46 23.78 84.28 -26.86
N ARG A 47 23.64 84.29 -28.19
CA ARG A 47 22.61 85.06 -28.91
C ARG A 47 21.44 84.12 -29.18
N ARG A 48 20.21 84.55 -28.84
CA ARG A 48 18.99 83.81 -29.22
C ARG A 48 18.88 83.74 -30.76
N PRO A 49 18.51 82.60 -31.35
CA PRO A 49 18.13 82.53 -32.76
C PRO A 49 16.82 83.31 -33.01
N GLY A 50 16.59 83.73 -34.25
CA GLY A 50 15.40 84.49 -34.64
C GLY A 50 14.16 83.62 -34.85
N ASN A 51 12.98 84.19 -34.59
CA ASN A 51 11.69 83.48 -34.57
C ASN A 51 11.37 82.72 -35.87
N VAL A 52 11.91 83.11 -37.03
CA VAL A 52 11.68 82.44 -38.32
C VAL A 52 12.28 81.02 -38.33
N THR A 53 13.46 80.82 -37.74
CA THR A 53 14.07 79.48 -37.64
C THR A 53 13.29 78.60 -36.67
N VAL A 54 12.77 79.17 -35.58
CA VAL A 54 11.88 78.46 -34.65
C VAL A 54 10.58 78.05 -35.36
N PHE A 55 9.96 78.95 -36.13
CA PHE A 55 8.72 78.66 -36.84
C PHE A 55 8.87 77.52 -37.84
N PHE A 56 9.95 77.49 -38.64
CA PHE A 56 10.18 76.37 -39.57
C PHE A 56 10.44 75.03 -38.88
N VAL A 57 11.20 75.01 -37.78
CA VAL A 57 11.43 73.77 -37.01
C VAL A 57 10.14 73.31 -36.32
N SER A 58 9.39 74.23 -35.69
CA SER A 58 8.10 73.91 -35.06
C SER A 58 7.05 73.47 -36.07
N PHE A 59 7.00 74.06 -37.27
CA PHE A 59 6.07 73.63 -38.32
C PHE A 59 6.41 72.23 -38.85
N LEU A 60 7.70 71.91 -39.00
CA LEU A 60 8.13 70.57 -39.43
C LEU A 60 7.85 69.50 -38.36
N VAL A 61 8.08 69.81 -37.09
CA VAL A 61 7.72 68.93 -35.96
C VAL A 61 6.20 68.77 -35.82
N TYR A 62 5.43 69.83 -36.04
CA TYR A 62 3.96 69.77 -36.04
C TYR A 62 3.42 68.91 -37.20
N LEU A 63 4.03 68.98 -38.39
CA LEU A 63 3.63 68.17 -39.55
C LEU A 63 3.87 66.66 -39.36
N ILE A 64 4.87 66.28 -38.55
CA ILE A 64 5.18 64.89 -38.20
C ILE A 64 4.24 64.35 -37.11
N GLY A 65 3.69 65.22 -36.25
CA GLY A 65 2.92 64.82 -35.06
C GLY A 65 1.40 64.69 -35.21
N ILE A 66 0.84 64.76 -36.44
CA ILE A 66 -0.62 64.84 -36.66
C ILE A 66 -1.19 63.63 -37.41
N PHE A 67 -0.34 62.83 -38.05
CA PHE A 67 -0.74 61.53 -38.57
C PHE A 67 -0.31 60.45 -37.58
N PRO A 68 -1.23 59.79 -36.85
CA PRO A 68 -0.92 58.52 -36.21
C PRO A 68 -0.71 57.50 -37.33
N THR A 69 0.55 57.32 -37.75
CA THR A 69 0.92 56.18 -38.57
C THR A 69 0.68 54.93 -37.75
N LEU A 70 -0.34 54.16 -38.09
CA LEU A 70 -0.46 52.77 -37.63
C LEU A 70 0.82 52.05 -38.08
N VAL A 71 1.68 51.72 -37.11
CA VAL A 71 2.86 50.90 -37.36
C VAL A 71 2.36 49.47 -37.35
N PHE A 72 1.92 49.02 -38.51
CA PHE A 72 1.46 47.64 -38.71
C PHE A 72 2.61 46.67 -38.37
N ALA A 73 2.33 45.69 -37.53
CA ALA A 73 3.33 44.82 -36.90
C ALA A 73 3.45 43.45 -37.58
N LEU A 74 2.60 43.18 -38.58
CA LEU A 74 2.61 41.99 -39.43
C LEU A 74 4.03 41.52 -39.80
N PRO A 75 4.27 40.20 -39.93
CA PRO A 75 5.61 39.63 -40.11
C PRO A 75 6.40 40.25 -41.28
N GLN A 76 7.68 40.56 -41.06
CA GLN A 76 8.46 41.43 -41.95
C GLN A 76 9.63 40.70 -42.64
N SER A 77 9.89 41.11 -43.88
CA SER A 77 11.01 40.64 -44.73
C SER A 77 11.13 39.11 -44.84
N PRO A 78 10.09 38.39 -45.29
CA PRO A 78 10.15 36.94 -45.46
C PRO A 78 11.20 36.51 -46.49
N THR A 79 11.92 35.44 -46.19
CA THR A 79 12.81 34.72 -47.08
C THR A 79 12.47 33.23 -47.06
N VAL A 80 11.90 32.71 -48.15
CA VAL A 80 11.55 31.29 -48.28
C VAL A 80 12.82 30.48 -48.54
N GLN A 81 13.28 29.73 -47.52
CA GLN A 81 14.47 28.87 -47.60
C GLN A 81 14.17 27.50 -48.20
N SER A 82 12.92 27.03 -48.09
CA SER A 82 12.51 25.75 -48.67
C SER A 82 11.00 25.65 -48.85
N GLY A 83 10.55 24.76 -49.73
CA GLY A 83 9.15 24.63 -50.14
C GLY A 83 8.73 25.64 -51.21
N SER A 84 7.42 25.73 -51.46
CA SER A 84 6.82 26.71 -52.36
C SER A 84 5.66 27.40 -51.66
N VAL A 85 5.81 28.71 -51.45
CA VAL A 85 4.93 29.57 -50.66
C VAL A 85 4.69 30.88 -51.41
N SER A 86 3.42 31.30 -51.53
CA SER A 86 3.03 32.68 -51.85
C SER A 86 2.76 33.42 -50.55
N ILE A 87 3.20 34.67 -50.43
CA ILE A 87 2.91 35.54 -49.29
C ILE A 87 2.22 36.78 -49.83
N GLU A 88 0.97 36.97 -49.44
CA GLU A 88 0.06 37.97 -49.99
C GLU A 88 -0.48 38.84 -48.86
N GLN A 89 -0.44 40.16 -49.03
CA GLN A 89 -0.93 41.12 -48.05
C GLN A 89 -2.17 41.84 -48.62
N PRO A 90 -3.37 41.22 -48.58
CA PRO A 90 -4.58 41.76 -49.20
C PRO A 90 -5.10 43.05 -48.53
N THR A 91 -4.76 43.29 -47.27
CA THR A 91 -5.04 44.56 -46.56
C THR A 91 -3.81 44.96 -45.73
N GLN A 92 -3.78 46.17 -45.17
CA GLN A 92 -2.68 46.55 -44.26
C GLN A 92 -2.70 45.75 -42.95
N GLU A 93 -3.83 45.12 -42.60
CA GLU A 93 -4.07 44.40 -41.35
C GLU A 93 -4.10 42.87 -41.56
N THR A 94 -4.02 42.38 -42.80
CA THR A 94 -4.20 40.96 -43.14
C THR A 94 -3.06 40.44 -44.01
N MET A 95 -2.48 39.29 -43.65
CA MET A 95 -1.50 38.54 -44.46
C MET A 95 -1.92 37.09 -44.64
N ASN A 96 -1.88 36.61 -45.89
CA ASN A 96 -2.10 35.22 -46.25
C ASN A 96 -0.77 34.56 -46.65
N VAL A 97 -0.49 33.38 -46.10
CA VAL A 97 0.70 32.57 -46.39
C VAL A 97 0.25 31.25 -47.03
N ILE A 98 0.25 31.21 -48.36
CA ILE A 98 -0.31 30.11 -49.17
C ILE A 98 0.82 29.13 -49.51
N GLN A 99 0.87 28.00 -48.81
CA GLN A 99 1.89 26.97 -49.00
C GLN A 99 1.37 25.82 -49.88
N SER A 100 2.08 25.53 -50.98
CA SER A 100 1.72 24.45 -51.91
C SER A 100 2.43 23.12 -51.60
N THR A 101 3.62 23.14 -50.99
CA THR A 101 4.39 21.94 -50.60
C THR A 101 3.97 21.39 -49.24
N GLN A 102 4.24 20.10 -48.96
CA GLN A 102 3.93 19.52 -47.65
C GLN A 102 4.73 20.16 -46.51
N LYS A 103 6.01 20.51 -46.77
CA LYS A 103 6.86 21.29 -45.87
C LYS A 103 7.28 22.60 -46.53
N ALA A 104 7.47 23.64 -45.73
CA ALA A 104 8.20 24.85 -46.13
C ALA A 104 8.97 25.44 -44.94
N ILE A 105 9.99 26.25 -45.25
CA ILE A 105 10.78 27.02 -44.28
C ILE A 105 10.79 28.47 -44.73
N ILE A 106 10.40 29.38 -43.84
CA ILE A 106 10.38 30.83 -44.04
C ILE A 106 11.18 31.46 -42.90
N ASP A 107 12.30 32.09 -43.24
CA ASP A 107 13.00 32.97 -42.31
C ASP A 107 12.37 34.37 -42.38
N TRP A 108 12.23 35.05 -41.25
CA TRP A 108 11.60 36.37 -41.11
C TRP A 108 12.51 37.32 -40.32
N GLN A 109 12.60 38.60 -40.70
CA GLN A 109 13.35 39.59 -39.91
C GLN A 109 12.65 39.86 -38.57
N SER A 110 11.31 39.87 -38.57
CA SER A 110 10.47 39.87 -37.37
C SER A 110 9.16 39.14 -37.66
N PHE A 111 8.58 38.51 -36.64
CA PHE A 111 7.28 37.84 -36.74
C PHE A 111 6.42 38.27 -35.53
N SER A 112 5.56 39.26 -35.76
CA SER A 112 4.63 39.82 -34.78
C SER A 112 3.28 40.06 -35.47
N ILE A 113 2.23 40.26 -34.68
CA ILE A 113 0.85 40.50 -35.15
C ILE A 113 0.20 41.45 -34.14
N ALA A 114 -0.09 42.70 -34.50
CA ALA A 114 -0.71 43.66 -33.60
C ALA A 114 -2.18 43.32 -33.30
N GLY A 115 -2.74 43.92 -32.25
CA GLY A 115 -4.17 43.79 -31.94
C GLY A 115 -5.02 44.35 -33.08
N GLY A 116 -5.86 43.49 -33.68
CA GLY A 116 -6.65 43.78 -34.88
C GLY A 116 -6.04 43.27 -36.19
N GLU A 117 -4.77 42.83 -36.20
CA GLU A 117 -4.14 42.19 -37.36
C GLU A 117 -4.42 40.68 -37.41
N HIS A 118 -4.31 40.11 -38.60
CA HIS A 118 -4.56 38.69 -38.87
C HIS A 118 -3.51 38.10 -39.85
N VAL A 119 -2.90 36.98 -39.48
CA VAL A 119 -2.07 36.15 -40.38
C VAL A 119 -2.74 34.78 -40.56
N ASP A 120 -2.98 34.38 -41.82
CA ASP A 120 -3.62 33.11 -42.18
C ASP A 120 -2.70 32.21 -43.01
N PHE A 121 -2.46 30.98 -42.55
CA PHE A 121 -1.63 29.98 -43.24
C PHE A 121 -2.51 28.96 -43.97
N GLN A 122 -2.44 28.99 -45.31
CA GLN A 122 -3.23 28.15 -46.20
C GLN A 122 -2.34 27.06 -46.83
N LEU A 123 -2.18 25.93 -46.12
CA LEU A 123 -1.41 24.78 -46.58
C LEU A 123 -2.29 23.89 -47.47
N SER A 124 -1.84 23.66 -48.70
CA SER A 124 -2.53 22.76 -49.66
C SER A 124 -2.56 21.29 -49.21
N HIS A 125 -1.79 20.95 -48.17
CA HIS A 125 -1.72 19.63 -47.54
C HIS A 125 -2.52 19.54 -46.21
N GLY A 126 -3.18 20.63 -45.81
CA GLY A 126 -3.98 20.73 -44.58
C GLY A 126 -3.24 20.24 -43.34
N ALA A 127 -3.93 19.45 -42.50
CA ALA A 127 -3.40 18.84 -41.28
C ALA A 127 -2.09 18.05 -41.46
N SER A 128 -1.81 17.53 -42.67
CA SER A 128 -0.58 16.79 -42.98
C SER A 128 0.61 17.68 -43.38
N GLY A 129 0.36 18.97 -43.64
CA GLY A 129 1.37 19.97 -43.93
C GLY A 129 1.96 20.60 -42.68
N VAL A 130 3.18 21.14 -42.81
CA VAL A 130 3.83 21.94 -41.76
C VAL A 130 4.63 23.11 -42.36
N THR A 131 4.59 24.26 -41.68
CA THR A 131 5.39 25.45 -42.00
C THR A 131 6.34 25.76 -40.84
N LEU A 132 7.64 25.90 -41.13
CA LEU A 132 8.62 26.41 -40.17
C LEU A 132 8.84 27.91 -40.40
N ASN A 133 8.43 28.73 -39.44
CA ASN A 133 8.67 30.16 -39.38
C ASN A 133 9.81 30.42 -38.38
N ARG A 134 10.94 30.95 -38.84
CA ARG A 134 12.10 31.27 -37.99
C ARG A 134 12.36 32.78 -38.00
N VAL A 135 12.39 33.41 -36.84
CA VAL A 135 12.82 34.80 -36.70
C VAL A 135 14.35 34.87 -36.66
N THR A 136 14.93 35.75 -37.47
CA THR A 136 16.38 35.96 -37.61
C THR A 136 16.86 37.35 -37.16
N GLY A 137 15.93 38.22 -36.73
CA GLY A 137 16.24 39.50 -36.07
C GLY A 137 16.37 39.40 -34.55
N ASP A 138 16.59 40.55 -33.92
CA ASP A 138 16.87 40.67 -32.48
C ASP A 138 15.60 40.92 -31.62
N ASP A 139 14.44 41.15 -32.23
CA ASP A 139 13.17 41.43 -31.53
C ASP A 139 12.42 40.15 -31.12
N PRO A 140 11.73 40.13 -29.96
CA PRO A 140 10.81 39.05 -29.57
C PRO A 140 9.51 39.09 -30.39
N SER A 141 8.86 37.93 -30.53
CA SER A 141 7.61 37.80 -31.27
C SER A 141 6.41 38.20 -30.41
N ALA A 142 5.75 39.31 -30.77
CA ALA A 142 4.55 39.81 -30.11
C ALA A 142 3.31 39.46 -30.93
N ILE A 143 2.60 38.41 -30.53
CA ILE A 143 1.34 37.96 -31.14
C ILE A 143 0.20 38.51 -30.27
N LEU A 144 -0.44 39.58 -30.72
CA LEU A 144 -1.51 40.30 -30.04
C LEU A 144 -2.85 40.27 -30.83
N GLY A 145 -2.79 39.87 -32.10
CA GLY A 145 -3.94 39.66 -32.99
C GLY A 145 -4.21 38.17 -33.28
N MET A 146 -4.64 37.89 -34.50
CA MET A 146 -5.13 36.58 -34.92
C MET A 146 -4.10 35.81 -35.77
N LEU A 147 -3.92 34.51 -35.50
CA LEU A 147 -3.04 33.61 -36.24
C LEU A 147 -3.79 32.31 -36.56
N THR A 148 -4.10 32.05 -37.84
CA THR A 148 -4.82 30.84 -38.27
C THR A 148 -3.98 29.93 -39.14
N SER A 149 -4.26 28.62 -39.09
CA SER A 149 -3.69 27.64 -40.03
C SER A 149 -4.57 26.41 -40.24
N ASN A 150 -4.82 26.05 -41.49
CA ASN A 150 -5.43 24.75 -41.82
C ASN A 150 -4.44 23.57 -41.67
N GLY A 151 -3.20 23.82 -41.21
CA GLY A 151 -2.13 22.85 -41.02
C GLY A 151 -1.31 23.13 -39.76
N LYS A 152 -0.09 22.61 -39.69
CA LYS A 152 0.79 22.76 -38.51
C LYS A 152 1.77 23.91 -38.66
N LEU A 153 1.98 24.68 -37.61
CA LEU A 153 2.97 25.77 -37.55
C LEU A 153 4.06 25.45 -36.53
N MET A 154 5.31 25.74 -36.89
CA MET A 154 6.42 25.87 -35.96
C MET A 154 6.89 27.33 -36.00
N LEU A 155 6.89 28.02 -34.87
CA LEU A 155 7.40 29.38 -34.71
C LEU A 155 8.63 29.35 -33.80
N ILE A 156 9.78 29.76 -34.35
CA ILE A 156 11.05 29.83 -33.63
C ILE A 156 11.47 31.30 -33.51
N ASN A 157 11.58 31.80 -32.28
CA ASN A 157 12.20 33.10 -32.01
C ASN A 157 13.09 33.01 -30.76
N ARG A 158 14.41 33.14 -30.95
CA ARG A 158 15.42 32.99 -29.89
C ARG A 158 15.37 34.11 -28.84
N ASN A 159 14.68 35.21 -29.13
CA ASN A 159 14.51 36.36 -28.24
C ASN A 159 13.26 36.25 -27.35
N GLY A 160 12.40 35.24 -27.60
CA GLY A 160 11.15 35.00 -26.88
C GLY A 160 9.90 35.17 -27.73
N ILE A 161 8.78 34.64 -27.24
CA ILE A 161 7.46 34.67 -27.91
C ILE A 161 6.39 35.01 -26.85
N MET A 162 5.53 35.98 -27.14
CA MET A 162 4.40 36.37 -26.30
C MET A 162 3.10 36.33 -27.12
N PHE A 163 2.15 35.50 -26.68
CA PHE A 163 0.75 35.55 -27.12
C PHE A 163 -0.04 36.38 -26.10
N GLY A 164 -0.34 37.63 -26.41
CA GLY A 164 -1.00 38.56 -25.48
C GLY A 164 -2.47 38.24 -25.23
N LYS A 165 -3.06 38.87 -24.20
CA LYS A 165 -4.42 38.57 -23.69
C LYS A 165 -5.58 38.57 -24.71
N ASP A 166 -5.44 39.28 -25.82
CA ASP A 166 -6.47 39.39 -26.88
C ASP A 166 -6.16 38.51 -28.10
N ALA A 167 -5.05 37.77 -28.07
CA ALA A 167 -4.58 36.97 -29.20
C ALA A 167 -5.42 35.70 -29.36
N ILE A 168 -5.65 35.32 -30.62
CA ILE A 168 -6.37 34.10 -31.00
C ILE A 168 -5.51 33.31 -31.99
N VAL A 169 -5.08 32.13 -31.57
CA VAL A 169 -4.34 31.17 -32.41
C VAL A 169 -5.24 29.96 -32.67
N ASP A 170 -5.50 29.60 -33.92
CA ASP A 170 -6.31 28.44 -34.30
C ASP A 170 -5.63 27.65 -35.44
N VAL A 171 -5.11 26.47 -35.11
CA VAL A 171 -4.20 25.69 -35.98
C VAL A 171 -4.48 24.19 -35.90
N ASN A 172 -3.91 23.38 -36.82
CA ASN A 172 -3.92 21.91 -36.63
C ASN A 172 -2.80 21.41 -35.69
N GLY A 173 -1.81 22.27 -35.40
CA GLY A 173 -0.85 22.04 -34.34
C GLY A 173 0.20 23.14 -34.27
N LEU A 174 0.69 23.44 -33.07
CA LEU A 174 1.66 24.50 -32.79
C LEU A 174 2.92 23.95 -32.14
N VAL A 175 4.09 24.36 -32.61
CA VAL A 175 5.31 24.44 -31.79
C VAL A 175 5.69 25.91 -31.68
N ALA A 176 5.85 26.44 -30.48
CA ALA A 176 6.41 27.77 -30.24
C ALA A 176 7.64 27.63 -29.33
N THR A 177 8.80 28.06 -29.80
CA THR A 177 10.06 27.78 -29.10
C THR A 177 11.14 28.84 -29.31
N THR A 178 12.05 28.95 -28.34
CA THR A 178 13.29 29.72 -28.44
C THR A 178 14.45 28.90 -29.02
N SER A 179 14.33 27.58 -29.08
CA SER A 179 15.39 26.66 -29.54
C SER A 179 15.24 26.37 -31.04
N ASP A 180 16.35 26.23 -31.75
CA ASP A 180 16.35 26.14 -33.22
C ASP A 180 16.74 24.74 -33.74
N ILE A 181 16.25 24.43 -34.94
CA ILE A 181 16.38 23.15 -35.65
C ILE A 181 17.08 23.38 -36.99
N SER A 182 17.91 22.42 -37.43
CA SER A 182 18.55 22.55 -38.75
C SER A 182 17.52 22.38 -39.88
N ASN A 183 17.71 23.11 -41.00
CA ASN A 183 16.83 22.97 -42.16
C ASN A 183 16.84 21.53 -42.71
N ALA A 184 17.95 20.79 -42.58
CA ALA A 184 18.04 19.40 -43.01
C ALA A 184 17.21 18.46 -42.12
N ASP A 185 17.28 18.64 -40.80
CA ASP A 185 16.53 17.88 -39.80
C ASP A 185 15.02 18.08 -39.95
N PHE A 186 14.57 19.33 -40.05
CA PHE A 186 13.15 19.66 -40.30
C PHE A 186 12.64 19.04 -41.60
N LEU A 187 13.40 19.14 -42.70
CA LEU A 187 12.99 18.57 -43.99
C LEU A 187 12.94 17.05 -43.95
N ALA A 188 13.93 16.40 -43.33
CA ALA A 188 13.92 14.94 -43.08
C ALA A 188 12.76 14.49 -42.18
N GLY A 189 12.22 15.37 -41.34
CA GLY A 189 11.23 15.03 -40.31
C GLY A 189 11.85 14.54 -39.01
N ASN A 190 13.16 14.74 -38.85
CA ASN A 190 13.92 14.44 -37.65
C ASN A 190 13.85 15.63 -36.71
N TYR A 191 12.76 15.80 -35.95
CA TYR A 191 12.49 17.04 -35.21
C TYR A 191 13.34 17.20 -33.93
N GLN A 192 14.65 17.44 -34.10
CA GLN A 192 15.63 17.60 -33.03
C GLN A 192 16.11 19.06 -32.92
N PHE A 193 15.59 19.79 -31.92
CA PHE A 193 15.85 21.21 -31.68
C PHE A 193 17.12 21.36 -30.82
N LYS A 194 18.27 21.16 -31.46
CA LYS A 194 19.59 21.07 -30.81
C LYS A 194 20.33 22.40 -30.64
N VAL A 195 19.83 23.48 -31.22
CA VAL A 195 20.46 24.81 -31.09
C VAL A 195 19.80 25.56 -29.95
N ALA A 196 20.45 25.57 -28.79
CA ALA A 196 19.99 26.30 -27.61
C ALA A 196 19.90 27.83 -27.88
N PRO A 197 18.97 28.54 -27.23
CA PRO A 197 18.89 29.99 -27.32
C PRO A 197 20.12 30.66 -26.69
N GLN A 198 20.42 31.88 -27.12
CA GLN A 198 21.53 32.68 -26.54
C GLN A 198 21.16 33.39 -25.24
N PHE A 199 19.85 33.47 -24.94
CA PHE A 199 19.29 34.10 -23.75
C PHE A 199 18.34 33.11 -23.06
N SER A 200 18.17 33.24 -21.75
CA SER A 200 17.15 32.50 -20.99
C SER A 200 15.75 33.09 -21.18
N ALA A 201 15.40 33.39 -22.43
CA ALA A 201 14.13 33.98 -22.84
C ALA A 201 12.96 32.99 -22.68
N SER A 202 11.74 33.50 -22.78
CA SER A 202 10.52 32.76 -22.48
C SER A 202 9.52 32.68 -23.64
N VAL A 203 8.64 31.67 -23.56
CA VAL A 203 7.41 31.57 -24.34
C VAL A 203 6.24 31.76 -23.38
N THR A 204 5.46 32.83 -23.57
CA THR A 204 4.33 33.20 -22.72
C THR A 204 3.02 33.18 -23.50
N ASN A 205 1.99 32.53 -22.95
CA ASN A 205 0.62 32.63 -23.43
C ASN A 205 -0.30 33.28 -22.40
N GLN A 206 -0.99 34.33 -22.81
CA GLN A 206 -2.06 35.02 -22.09
C GLN A 206 -3.38 35.02 -22.89
N GLY A 207 -3.33 34.67 -24.19
CA GLY A 207 -4.47 34.61 -25.09
C GLY A 207 -5.10 33.22 -25.19
N LEU A 208 -5.80 32.97 -26.31
CA LEU A 208 -6.40 31.68 -26.64
C LEU A 208 -5.59 30.97 -27.72
N ILE A 209 -5.09 29.78 -27.41
CA ILE A 209 -4.48 28.85 -28.37
C ILE A 209 -5.39 27.63 -28.54
N THR A 210 -5.85 27.38 -29.77
CA THR A 210 -6.64 26.20 -30.13
C THR A 210 -5.89 25.36 -31.15
N ALA A 211 -5.78 24.06 -30.86
CA ALA A 211 -5.42 23.03 -31.82
C ALA A 211 -6.69 22.26 -32.25
N ALA A 212 -6.74 21.87 -33.52
CA ALA A 212 -7.77 20.97 -34.04
C ALA A 212 -7.82 19.65 -33.24
N GLN A 213 -8.95 18.92 -33.32
CA GLN A 213 -9.12 17.67 -32.58
C GLN A 213 -8.05 16.63 -32.98
N GLY A 214 -7.35 16.07 -31.99
CA GLY A 214 -6.19 15.19 -32.21
C GLY A 214 -4.90 15.90 -32.67
N GLY A 215 -4.90 17.24 -32.69
CA GLY A 215 -3.72 18.08 -32.91
C GLY A 215 -2.86 18.24 -31.65
N PHE A 216 -1.96 19.21 -31.63
CA PHE A 216 -1.09 19.44 -30.48
C PHE A 216 -0.65 20.90 -30.27
N VAL A 217 -0.20 21.21 -29.06
CA VAL A 217 0.47 22.48 -28.72
C VAL A 217 1.72 22.19 -27.89
N ALA A 218 2.89 22.56 -28.40
CA ALA A 218 4.17 22.47 -27.68
C ALA A 218 4.76 23.87 -27.49
N LEU A 219 4.83 24.34 -26.24
CA LEU A 219 5.53 25.58 -25.86
C LEU A 219 6.84 25.18 -25.15
N VAL A 220 8.00 25.44 -25.76
CA VAL A 220 9.29 24.91 -25.26
C VAL A 220 10.38 25.98 -25.25
N ALA A 221 10.87 26.35 -24.07
CA ALA A 221 11.89 27.38 -23.88
C ALA A 221 12.53 27.27 -22.49
N PRO A 222 13.63 27.99 -22.20
CA PRO A 222 14.20 28.08 -20.85
C PRO A 222 13.17 28.51 -19.79
N GLY A 223 12.19 29.35 -20.17
CA GLY A 223 11.01 29.65 -19.37
C GLY A 223 9.72 29.53 -20.18
N VAL A 224 8.68 28.93 -19.62
CA VAL A 224 7.34 28.84 -20.23
C VAL A 224 6.29 29.35 -19.24
N VAL A 225 5.38 30.20 -19.71
CA VAL A 225 4.30 30.76 -18.89
C VAL A 225 2.97 30.58 -19.61
N ASN A 226 1.95 30.04 -18.94
CA ASN A 226 0.58 30.01 -19.44
C ASN A 226 -0.39 30.60 -18.41
N ASP A 227 -0.76 31.87 -18.64
CA ASP A 227 -1.85 32.57 -17.96
C ASP A 227 -3.15 32.54 -18.79
N GLY A 228 -3.03 32.19 -20.08
CA GLY A 228 -4.12 32.09 -21.04
C GLY A 228 -4.77 30.72 -21.12
N ILE A 229 -5.50 30.49 -22.21
CA ILE A 229 -6.22 29.25 -22.48
C ILE A 229 -5.53 28.47 -23.61
N ILE A 230 -5.35 27.16 -23.41
CA ILE A 230 -4.95 26.21 -24.45
C ILE A 230 -6.04 25.15 -24.60
N ASN A 231 -6.46 24.85 -25.83
CA ASN A 231 -7.46 23.82 -26.14
C ASN A 231 -6.91 22.85 -27.20
N ALA A 232 -6.89 21.55 -26.91
CA ALA A 232 -6.40 20.49 -27.79
C ALA A 232 -7.14 19.16 -27.54
N ARG A 233 -8.48 19.17 -27.60
CA ARG A 233 -9.33 17.97 -27.40
C ARG A 233 -8.85 16.76 -28.25
N LEU A 234 -8.80 15.58 -27.64
CA LEU A 234 -8.23 14.31 -28.14
C LEU A 234 -6.72 14.33 -28.46
N GLY A 235 -6.06 15.48 -28.30
CA GLY A 235 -4.70 15.76 -28.74
C GLY A 235 -3.64 15.73 -27.64
N GLN A 236 -2.58 16.51 -27.80
CA GLN A 236 -1.45 16.57 -26.85
C GLN A 236 -1.03 18.03 -26.57
N VAL A 237 -0.84 18.38 -25.29
CA VAL A 237 -0.28 19.68 -24.86
C VAL A 237 1.01 19.46 -24.09
N SER A 238 2.07 20.18 -24.44
CA SER A 238 3.33 20.16 -23.71
C SER A 238 3.84 21.56 -23.43
N LEU A 239 4.19 21.81 -22.16
CA LEU A 239 4.91 23.00 -21.71
C LEU A 239 6.27 22.53 -21.16
N ALA A 240 7.38 22.88 -21.80
CA ALA A 240 8.68 22.34 -21.42
C ALA A 240 9.75 23.40 -21.12
N GLY A 241 10.28 23.35 -19.90
CA GLY A 241 11.38 24.18 -19.40
C GLY A 241 12.73 23.60 -19.82
N ALA A 242 13.22 24.00 -21.01
CA ALA A 242 14.35 23.33 -21.67
C ALA A 242 15.15 24.24 -22.63
N ASN A 243 16.45 23.97 -22.73
CA ASN A 243 17.35 24.58 -23.73
C ASN A 243 17.32 23.86 -25.09
N THR A 244 17.14 22.54 -25.10
CA THR A 244 17.06 21.71 -26.33
C THR A 244 16.05 20.59 -26.12
N PHE A 245 15.47 20.04 -27.19
CA PHE A 245 14.49 18.96 -27.10
C PHE A 245 14.38 18.16 -28.41
N THR A 246 13.70 17.02 -28.35
CA THR A 246 13.21 16.31 -29.54
C THR A 246 11.69 16.20 -29.50
N LEU A 247 11.05 16.29 -30.66
CA LEU A 247 9.59 16.27 -30.81
C LEU A 247 9.17 14.98 -31.53
N ASP A 248 8.37 14.13 -30.88
CA ASP A 248 7.71 12.99 -31.52
C ASP A 248 6.23 13.35 -31.80
N LEU A 249 5.80 13.20 -33.04
CA LEU A 249 4.43 13.54 -33.47
C LEU A 249 3.46 12.35 -33.43
N TYR A 250 3.94 11.15 -33.10
CA TYR A 250 3.18 9.90 -33.18
C TYR A 250 3.41 8.96 -31.97
N GLY A 251 4.39 9.26 -31.12
CA GLY A 251 4.65 8.59 -29.86
C GLY A 251 3.69 8.97 -28.71
N ASP A 252 3.98 8.41 -27.54
CA ASP A 252 3.29 8.63 -26.27
C ASP A 252 3.72 9.93 -25.55
N GLN A 253 4.92 10.43 -25.83
CA GLN A 253 5.47 11.68 -25.30
C GLN A 253 5.80 12.68 -26.43
N LEU A 254 5.06 13.80 -26.50
CA LEU A 254 5.21 14.83 -27.54
C LEU A 254 6.61 15.47 -27.56
N VAL A 255 7.14 15.82 -26.37
CA VAL A 255 8.42 16.51 -26.18
C VAL A 255 9.28 15.70 -25.22
N ASN A 256 10.48 15.32 -25.67
CA ASN A 256 11.43 14.53 -24.88
C ASN A 256 12.71 15.35 -24.58
N LEU A 257 13.13 15.35 -23.31
CA LEU A 257 14.17 16.21 -22.75
C LEU A 257 15.46 15.43 -22.44
N GLY A 258 16.35 15.30 -23.43
CA GLY A 258 17.67 14.67 -23.27
C GLY A 258 18.60 15.41 -22.28
N VAL A 259 19.78 14.86 -21.99
CA VAL A 259 20.74 15.45 -21.02
C VAL A 259 21.13 16.89 -21.39
N ASP A 260 21.33 17.15 -22.67
CA ASP A 260 21.69 18.46 -23.22
C ASP A 260 20.55 19.51 -23.19
N SER A 261 19.37 19.16 -22.67
CA SER A 261 18.25 20.09 -22.48
C SER A 261 18.38 20.97 -21.24
N THR A 262 19.30 20.63 -20.34
CA THR A 262 19.40 21.18 -18.97
C THR A 262 19.51 22.71 -18.97
N VAL A 263 18.61 23.38 -18.24
CA VAL A 263 18.59 24.84 -18.01
C VAL A 263 19.59 25.20 -16.90
N LEU A 264 20.48 26.16 -17.20
CA LEU A 264 21.64 26.52 -16.37
C LEU A 264 21.60 27.95 -15.77
N ALA A 265 20.56 28.72 -16.09
CA ALA A 265 20.36 30.09 -15.58
C ALA A 265 18.85 30.37 -15.43
N ARG A 266 18.49 31.30 -14.54
CA ARG A 266 17.09 31.70 -14.34
C ARG A 266 16.48 32.22 -15.63
N ALA A 267 15.29 31.74 -15.97
CA ALA A 267 14.52 32.28 -17.08
C ALA A 267 14.03 33.70 -16.79
N VAL A 268 13.88 34.50 -17.85
CA VAL A 268 13.32 35.85 -17.78
C VAL A 268 12.03 35.95 -18.62
N GLY A 269 11.05 36.67 -18.08
CA GLY A 269 9.85 37.08 -18.79
C GLY A 269 10.17 38.07 -19.92
N VAL A 270 9.23 38.26 -20.84
CA VAL A 270 9.36 39.28 -21.91
C VAL A 270 9.34 40.73 -21.39
N ASP A 271 9.05 40.92 -20.11
CA ASP A 271 9.17 42.17 -19.35
C ASP A 271 10.58 42.38 -18.74
N GLY A 272 11.47 41.40 -18.90
CA GLY A 272 12.83 41.41 -18.36
C GLY A 272 12.95 41.06 -16.87
N GLN A 273 11.86 40.65 -16.21
CA GLN A 273 11.94 40.14 -14.83
C GLN A 273 12.32 38.66 -14.81
N ALA A 274 12.95 38.19 -13.73
CA ALA A 274 13.20 36.76 -13.54
C ALA A 274 11.88 36.03 -13.20
N LEU A 275 11.67 34.85 -13.77
CA LEU A 275 10.51 34.03 -13.47
C LEU A 275 10.70 33.26 -12.14
N ASP A 276 9.62 33.09 -11.38
CA ASP A 276 9.60 32.34 -10.11
C ASP A 276 9.72 30.81 -10.30
N ALA A 277 9.43 30.31 -11.50
CA ALA A 277 9.57 28.93 -11.93
C ALA A 277 9.94 28.88 -13.42
N LEU A 278 10.48 27.75 -13.90
CA LEU A 278 10.82 27.56 -15.32
C LEU A 278 9.59 27.18 -16.16
N VAL A 279 8.57 26.56 -15.56
CA VAL A 279 7.21 26.45 -16.12
C VAL A 279 6.24 27.01 -15.07
N ASN A 280 5.42 27.99 -15.46
CA ASN A 280 4.38 28.56 -14.63
C ASN A 280 3.02 28.50 -15.34
N HIS A 281 2.03 27.85 -14.73
CA HIS A 281 0.67 27.72 -15.27
C HIS A 281 -0.35 28.26 -14.28
N SER A 282 -0.91 29.43 -14.60
CA SER A 282 -2.00 30.07 -13.85
C SER A 282 -3.34 30.04 -14.62
N GLY A 283 -3.30 29.81 -15.94
CA GLY A 283 -4.45 29.80 -16.83
C GLY A 283 -5.18 28.45 -16.92
N SER A 284 -5.56 28.03 -18.13
CA SER A 284 -6.30 26.78 -18.36
C SER A 284 -5.80 25.98 -19.56
N ILE A 285 -5.67 24.67 -19.40
CA ILE A 285 -5.44 23.71 -20.50
C ILE A 285 -6.63 22.74 -20.55
N TYR A 286 -7.22 22.57 -21.73
CA TYR A 286 -8.31 21.62 -22.01
C TYR A 286 -7.88 20.64 -23.10
N ALA A 287 -7.80 19.36 -22.76
CA ALA A 287 -7.33 18.28 -23.63
C ALA A 287 -8.09 16.96 -23.35
N ASP A 288 -9.42 17.02 -23.19
CA ASP A 288 -10.28 15.85 -22.98
C ASP A 288 -10.00 14.73 -24.00
N GLY A 289 -9.76 13.52 -23.51
CA GLY A 289 -9.31 12.32 -24.24
C GLY A 289 -7.90 12.45 -24.81
N GLY A 290 -7.06 13.32 -24.24
CA GLY A 290 -5.72 13.66 -24.70
C GLY A 290 -4.66 13.54 -23.60
N ILE A 291 -3.49 14.12 -23.84
CA ILE A 291 -2.35 14.12 -22.91
C ILE A 291 -1.89 15.56 -22.63
N VAL A 292 -1.61 15.89 -21.37
CA VAL A 292 -0.98 17.14 -20.96
C VAL A 292 0.31 16.85 -20.19
N GLN A 293 1.42 17.46 -20.59
CA GLN A 293 2.72 17.27 -19.95
C GLN A 293 3.43 18.60 -19.68
N LEU A 294 3.67 18.90 -18.40
CA LEU A 294 4.59 19.95 -17.97
C LEU A 294 5.91 19.27 -17.57
N ASP A 295 7.02 19.56 -18.24
CA ASP A 295 8.29 18.86 -18.05
C ASP A 295 9.48 19.82 -17.99
N VAL A 296 10.38 19.65 -17.03
CA VAL A 296 11.50 20.57 -16.81
C VAL A 296 12.78 19.81 -16.48
N ARG A 297 13.87 20.22 -17.12
CA ARG A 297 15.22 19.76 -16.79
C ARG A 297 16.09 20.93 -16.35
N ALA A 298 16.19 21.17 -15.04
CA ALA A 298 17.08 22.17 -14.45
C ALA A 298 18.36 21.54 -13.91
N ALA A 299 19.45 22.33 -13.81
CA ALA A 299 20.56 21.98 -12.93
C ALA A 299 20.28 22.41 -11.48
N GLN A 300 20.85 21.69 -10.53
CA GLN A 300 20.73 21.97 -9.10
C GLN A 300 21.12 23.43 -8.78
N GLY A 301 20.24 24.14 -8.06
CA GLY A 301 20.50 25.51 -7.59
C GLY A 301 20.30 26.64 -8.62
N VAL A 302 19.75 26.35 -9.82
CA VAL A 302 19.42 27.38 -10.83
C VAL A 302 18.13 28.13 -10.45
N VAL A 303 17.06 27.37 -10.25
CA VAL A 303 15.83 27.77 -9.55
C VAL A 303 15.44 26.59 -8.68
N ASP A 304 14.99 26.83 -7.46
CA ASP A 304 14.51 25.77 -6.58
C ASP A 304 13.18 25.23 -7.14
N ARG A 305 12.16 26.11 -7.22
CA ARG A 305 10.88 25.88 -7.92
C ARG A 305 11.12 25.79 -9.43
N VAL A 306 10.76 24.66 -10.04
CA VAL A 306 10.87 24.47 -11.50
C VAL A 306 9.52 24.43 -12.21
N ILE A 307 8.49 23.84 -11.58
CA ILE A 307 7.09 23.90 -12.02
C ILE A 307 6.26 24.59 -10.95
N ASN A 308 5.39 25.51 -11.39
CA ASN A 308 4.31 26.08 -10.61
C ASN A 308 2.96 25.89 -11.32
N MET A 309 1.97 25.36 -10.60
CA MET A 309 0.69 24.89 -11.14
C MET A 309 -0.47 25.41 -10.26
N ASP A 310 -0.84 26.67 -10.46
CA ASP A 310 -1.96 27.35 -9.79
C ASP A 310 -3.28 27.25 -10.59
N GLY A 311 -3.21 27.03 -11.91
CA GLY A 311 -4.35 27.07 -12.82
C GLY A 311 -5.18 25.79 -12.89
N ILE A 312 -5.78 25.54 -14.06
CA ILE A 312 -6.55 24.32 -14.37
C ILE A 312 -5.87 23.54 -15.49
N ILE A 313 -5.69 22.24 -15.32
CA ILE A 313 -5.45 21.27 -16.40
C ILE A 313 -6.61 20.28 -16.39
N GLU A 314 -7.29 20.16 -17.52
CA GLU A 314 -8.39 19.22 -17.73
C GLU A 314 -8.10 18.32 -18.94
N ALA A 315 -8.06 17.01 -18.71
CA ALA A 315 -7.90 15.95 -19.70
C ALA A 315 -8.76 14.75 -19.29
N ARG A 316 -10.09 14.95 -19.24
CA ARG A 316 -11.05 13.89 -18.88
C ARG A 316 -11.05 12.74 -19.88
N SER A 317 -11.61 11.60 -19.51
CA SER A 317 -11.89 10.52 -20.45
C SER A 317 -12.94 10.94 -21.49
N VAL A 318 -12.84 10.39 -22.71
CA VAL A 318 -13.81 10.59 -23.81
C VAL A 318 -13.94 9.29 -24.59
N ASP A 319 -15.15 8.78 -24.77
CA ASP A 319 -15.43 7.62 -25.64
C ASP A 319 -14.52 6.41 -25.30
N GLN A 320 -14.33 6.14 -24.01
CA GLN A 320 -13.42 5.13 -23.44
C GLN A 320 -11.91 5.36 -23.66
N LYS A 321 -11.50 6.48 -24.27
CA LYS A 321 -10.10 6.93 -24.28
C LYS A 321 -9.84 7.78 -23.03
N ASN A 322 -9.19 7.18 -22.05
CA ASN A 322 -8.74 7.85 -20.84
C ASN A 322 -7.72 8.96 -21.17
N GLY A 323 -7.79 10.10 -20.47
CA GLY A 323 -6.82 11.17 -20.57
C GLY A 323 -5.68 11.05 -19.54
N LYS A 324 -4.57 11.77 -19.79
CA LYS A 324 -3.36 11.71 -18.96
C LYS A 324 -2.78 13.10 -18.69
N ILE A 325 -2.39 13.36 -17.44
CA ILE A 325 -1.68 14.56 -16.99
C ILE A 325 -0.35 14.14 -16.36
N VAL A 326 0.74 14.80 -16.73
CA VAL A 326 2.08 14.59 -16.14
C VAL A 326 2.70 15.94 -15.78
N LEU A 327 3.14 16.08 -14.53
CA LEU A 327 4.02 17.16 -14.07
C LEU A 327 5.37 16.53 -13.72
N SER A 328 6.46 16.98 -14.33
CA SER A 328 7.81 16.45 -14.18
C SER A 328 8.81 17.58 -13.90
N GLY A 329 9.26 17.71 -12.65
CA GLY A 329 10.36 18.60 -12.28
C GLY A 329 11.76 18.05 -12.58
N GLY A 330 11.85 16.81 -13.05
CA GLY A 330 13.11 16.08 -13.22
C GLY A 330 13.87 15.82 -11.91
N PRO A 331 15.08 15.24 -11.98
CA PRO A 331 15.80 14.73 -10.81
C PRO A 331 16.20 15.76 -9.74
N GLU A 332 16.22 17.05 -10.08
CA GLU A 332 16.69 18.13 -9.20
C GLU A 332 15.63 19.21 -8.91
N GLY A 333 14.45 19.14 -9.52
CA GLY A 333 13.50 20.26 -9.53
C GLY A 333 12.29 20.11 -8.62
N ASN A 334 11.86 21.23 -8.05
CA ASN A 334 10.69 21.31 -7.18
C ASN A 334 9.39 21.58 -7.97
N VAL A 335 8.33 20.84 -7.66
CA VAL A 335 6.99 21.03 -8.26
C VAL A 335 6.02 21.52 -7.19
N VAL A 336 5.34 22.63 -7.47
CA VAL A 336 4.28 23.18 -6.61
C VAL A 336 2.94 23.11 -7.34
N VAL A 337 1.96 22.47 -6.71
CA VAL A 337 0.57 22.39 -7.16
C VAL A 337 -0.32 23.12 -6.16
N ASN A 338 -1.23 23.93 -6.67
CA ASN A 338 -2.17 24.78 -5.92
C ASN A 338 -3.42 25.06 -6.77
N GLY A 339 -3.77 24.10 -7.64
CA GLY A 339 -4.79 24.23 -8.67
C GLY A 339 -5.41 22.88 -9.04
N THR A 340 -6.11 22.82 -10.16
CA THR A 340 -6.89 21.62 -10.57
C THR A 340 -6.18 20.76 -11.61
N LEU A 341 -6.13 19.46 -11.37
CA LEU A 341 -5.66 18.40 -12.27
C LEU A 341 -6.80 17.38 -12.49
N ASN A 342 -7.65 17.64 -13.49
CA ASN A 342 -8.85 16.83 -13.76
C ASN A 342 -8.61 15.85 -14.92
N ALA A 343 -8.54 14.56 -14.62
CA ALA A 343 -8.56 13.47 -15.62
C ALA A 343 -9.68 12.45 -15.33
N SER A 344 -10.81 12.91 -14.78
CA SER A 344 -11.98 12.07 -14.48
C SER A 344 -12.69 11.52 -15.74
N GLY A 345 -13.46 10.44 -15.58
CA GLY A 345 -14.26 9.80 -16.63
C GLY A 345 -15.70 9.56 -16.18
N TYR A 346 -16.45 10.64 -15.98
CA TYR A 346 -17.79 10.61 -15.38
C TYR A 346 -18.95 10.26 -16.35
N ASN A 347 -18.71 10.09 -17.66
CA ASN A 347 -19.81 9.71 -18.57
C ASN A 347 -20.09 8.20 -18.47
N PRO A 348 -21.34 7.75 -18.75
CA PRO A 348 -21.68 6.33 -18.67
C PRO A 348 -20.77 5.44 -19.52
N GLY A 349 -20.07 4.50 -18.88
CA GLY A 349 -19.14 3.59 -19.55
C GLY A 349 -17.66 4.03 -19.57
N GLU A 350 -17.30 5.14 -18.93
CA GLU A 350 -15.92 5.63 -18.81
C GLU A 350 -15.24 5.20 -17.50
N THR A 351 -13.91 5.24 -17.49
CA THR A 351 -13.06 5.04 -16.30
C THR A 351 -12.19 6.27 -16.07
N GLY A 352 -11.68 6.42 -14.85
CA GLY A 352 -10.73 7.49 -14.52
C GLY A 352 -9.42 7.40 -15.31
N GLY A 353 -8.84 8.56 -15.61
CA GLY A 353 -7.56 8.71 -16.29
C GLY A 353 -6.35 8.60 -15.37
N THR A 354 -5.26 9.28 -15.76
CA THR A 354 -3.98 9.22 -15.05
C THR A 354 -3.44 10.60 -14.72
N VAL A 355 -3.02 10.83 -13.49
CA VAL A 355 -2.30 12.03 -13.04
C VAL A 355 -0.99 11.63 -12.38
N HIS A 356 0.15 12.05 -12.94
CA HIS A 356 1.47 11.83 -12.35
C HIS A 356 2.11 13.18 -11.96
N VAL A 357 2.58 13.32 -10.71
CA VAL A 357 3.26 14.51 -10.20
C VAL A 357 4.61 14.11 -9.62
N LEU A 358 5.68 14.40 -10.34
CA LEU A 358 7.03 13.87 -10.12
C LEU A 358 8.06 15.01 -10.09
N GLY A 359 9.12 14.84 -9.29
CA GLY A 359 10.15 15.87 -9.07
C GLY A 359 11.04 15.48 -7.89
N LYS A 360 11.94 16.37 -7.46
CA LYS A 360 12.79 16.14 -6.28
C LYS A 360 12.07 16.44 -4.96
N THR A 361 11.31 17.52 -4.93
CA THR A 361 10.43 17.86 -3.82
C THR A 361 9.09 18.35 -4.33
N LEU A 362 8.02 17.90 -3.70
CA LEU A 362 6.64 18.18 -4.11
C LEU A 362 5.90 18.95 -3.02
N TRP A 363 5.15 19.99 -3.42
CA TRP A 363 4.20 20.69 -2.56
C TRP A 363 2.82 20.67 -3.20
N LEU A 364 1.84 20.14 -2.49
CA LEU A 364 0.45 20.05 -2.90
C LEU A 364 -0.37 20.84 -1.87
N LEU A 365 -0.67 22.09 -2.23
CA LEU A 365 -1.20 23.12 -1.34
C LEU A 365 -2.74 23.08 -1.23
N ASP A 366 -3.32 23.93 -0.38
CA ASP A 366 -4.73 23.84 0.05
C ASP A 366 -5.77 23.97 -1.06
N ASN A 367 -5.41 24.50 -2.24
CA ASN A 367 -6.30 24.58 -3.40
C ASN A 367 -6.05 23.43 -4.42
N THR A 368 -5.17 22.48 -4.10
CA THR A 368 -4.91 21.30 -4.94
C THR A 368 -6.14 20.41 -5.01
N LEU A 369 -6.61 20.19 -6.23
CA LEU A 369 -7.65 19.24 -6.56
C LEU A 369 -7.13 18.32 -7.67
N ALA A 370 -6.87 17.05 -7.38
CA ALA A 370 -6.67 16.04 -8.41
C ALA A 370 -7.84 15.07 -8.44
N ASP A 371 -8.42 14.86 -9.63
CA ASP A 371 -9.56 13.97 -9.81
C ASP A 371 -9.32 13.02 -10.98
N VAL A 372 -9.26 11.74 -10.66
CA VAL A 372 -9.18 10.59 -11.56
C VAL A 372 -10.32 9.61 -11.28
N SER A 373 -11.48 10.09 -10.84
CA SER A 373 -12.68 9.25 -10.64
C SER A 373 -13.32 8.82 -11.97
N GLY A 374 -14.14 7.76 -11.98
CA GLY A 374 -14.87 7.34 -13.18
C GLY A 374 -16.18 6.57 -12.93
N ASP A 375 -16.99 6.41 -13.97
CA ASP A 375 -18.30 5.73 -13.88
C ASP A 375 -18.18 4.21 -13.63
N LEU A 376 -17.25 3.56 -14.36
CA LEU A 376 -16.97 2.12 -14.30
C LEU A 376 -15.68 1.75 -13.53
N GLY A 377 -15.00 2.71 -12.91
CA GLY A 377 -13.76 2.48 -12.19
C GLY A 377 -12.94 3.76 -11.99
N GLY A 378 -12.28 3.86 -10.84
CA GLY A 378 -11.30 4.91 -10.58
C GLY A 378 -9.99 4.71 -11.36
N GLY A 379 -9.29 5.80 -11.62
CA GLY A 379 -8.03 5.86 -12.34
C GLY A 379 -6.79 5.79 -11.46
N GLU A 380 -5.67 6.37 -11.93
CA GLU A 380 -4.39 6.38 -11.21
C GLU A 380 -3.90 7.80 -10.92
N LEU A 381 -3.53 8.04 -9.65
CA LEU A 381 -2.80 9.21 -9.19
C LEU A 381 -1.48 8.74 -8.56
N LEU A 382 -0.34 9.20 -9.12
CA LEU A 382 0.99 9.00 -8.54
C LEU A 382 1.59 10.36 -8.17
N VAL A 383 2.02 10.51 -6.92
CA VAL A 383 2.65 11.72 -6.38
C VAL A 383 3.96 11.31 -5.71
N GLY A 384 5.08 11.72 -6.30
CA GLY A 384 6.41 11.49 -5.72
C GLY A 384 6.93 10.07 -5.81
N GLY A 385 6.28 9.17 -6.54
CA GLY A 385 6.76 7.81 -6.80
C GLY A 385 5.64 6.86 -7.20
N ASP A 386 5.98 5.58 -7.26
CA ASP A 386 5.07 4.45 -7.45
C ASP A 386 5.19 3.51 -6.23
N TYR A 387 4.47 2.38 -6.23
CA TYR A 387 4.35 1.46 -5.09
C TYR A 387 5.67 1.14 -4.38
N GLN A 388 5.74 1.48 -3.09
CA GLN A 388 6.91 1.36 -2.22
C GLN A 388 8.22 1.94 -2.80
N GLY A 389 8.13 2.89 -3.73
CA GLY A 389 9.27 3.46 -4.48
C GLY A 389 9.98 2.48 -5.41
N LYS A 390 9.41 1.29 -5.68
CA LYS A 390 10.12 0.15 -6.32
C LYS A 390 10.11 0.16 -7.86
N ASN A 391 9.40 1.07 -8.52
CA ASN A 391 9.35 1.14 -9.98
C ASN A 391 10.41 2.11 -10.55
N PRO A 392 11.51 1.64 -11.17
CA PRO A 392 12.57 2.51 -11.68
C PRO A 392 12.18 3.32 -12.94
N ALA A 393 10.97 3.13 -13.49
CA ALA A 393 10.44 3.95 -14.57
C ALA A 393 9.71 5.22 -14.08
N ILE A 394 9.38 5.30 -12.78
CA ILE A 394 8.80 6.48 -12.14
C ILE A 394 9.88 7.12 -11.26
N GLN A 395 10.00 8.44 -11.32
CA GLN A 395 10.94 9.16 -10.46
C GLN A 395 10.37 9.30 -9.05
N ASN A 396 11.07 8.74 -8.05
CA ASN A 396 10.78 9.02 -6.65
C ASN A 396 11.19 10.47 -6.29
N ALA A 397 10.37 11.15 -5.51
CA ALA A 397 10.74 12.38 -4.82
C ALA A 397 11.61 12.06 -3.61
N THR A 398 12.51 12.97 -3.23
CA THR A 398 13.16 12.92 -1.92
C THR A 398 12.14 13.26 -0.83
N ASP A 399 11.33 14.29 -1.06
CA ASP A 399 10.39 14.84 -0.07
C ASP A 399 9.02 15.17 -0.71
N THR A 400 7.93 14.84 -0.02
CA THR A 400 6.55 15.14 -0.44
C THR A 400 5.79 15.86 0.69
N TYR A 401 5.14 16.98 0.37
CA TYR A 401 4.39 17.82 1.32
C TYR A 401 2.96 18.06 0.82
N VAL A 402 1.96 17.58 1.54
CA VAL A 402 0.53 17.71 1.20
C VAL A 402 -0.22 18.41 2.34
N THR A 403 -0.81 19.57 2.07
CA THR A 403 -1.51 20.39 3.07
C THR A 403 -2.98 19.99 3.23
N SER A 404 -3.66 20.50 4.26
CA SER A 404 -4.96 19.95 4.70
C SER A 404 -6.18 20.36 3.86
N GLY A 405 -6.06 21.35 2.98
CA GLY A 405 -7.08 21.63 1.96
C GLY A 405 -6.98 20.74 0.71
N ALA A 406 -5.84 20.09 0.47
CA ALA A 406 -5.57 19.32 -0.74
C ALA A 406 -6.45 18.05 -0.82
N GLN A 407 -7.05 17.83 -2.00
CA GLN A 407 -8.05 16.79 -2.22
C GLN A 407 -7.74 15.93 -3.45
N PHE A 408 -7.91 14.62 -3.28
CA PHE A 408 -7.52 13.59 -4.23
C PHE A 408 -8.65 12.57 -4.38
N PHE A 409 -9.18 12.46 -5.59
CA PHE A 409 -10.36 11.64 -5.89
C PHE A 409 -10.03 10.58 -6.94
N ALA A 410 -10.40 9.33 -6.67
CA ALA A 410 -10.29 8.20 -7.58
C ALA A 410 -11.48 7.23 -7.37
N ASP A 411 -12.69 7.76 -7.24
CA ASP A 411 -13.89 6.93 -7.04
C ASP A 411 -14.26 6.10 -8.28
N ALA A 412 -14.88 4.95 -8.05
CA ALA A 412 -15.88 4.42 -8.97
C ALA A 412 -17.28 4.95 -8.57
N VAL A 413 -18.03 5.51 -9.52
CA VAL A 413 -19.32 6.17 -9.23
C VAL A 413 -20.51 5.22 -9.34
N THR A 414 -20.64 4.51 -10.45
CA THR A 414 -21.78 3.59 -10.68
C THR A 414 -21.40 2.16 -10.33
N SER A 415 -20.24 1.70 -10.78
CA SER A 415 -19.80 0.30 -10.62
C SER A 415 -18.30 0.16 -10.87
N GLY A 416 -17.71 -0.97 -10.48
CA GLY A 416 -16.27 -1.20 -10.58
C GLY A 416 -15.51 -0.70 -9.37
N ASN A 417 -14.19 -0.91 -9.36
CA ASN A 417 -13.38 -0.69 -8.17
C ASN A 417 -12.90 0.77 -8.04
N GLY A 418 -12.68 1.21 -6.81
CA GLY A 418 -11.94 2.43 -6.54
C GLY A 418 -10.53 2.38 -7.15
N GLY A 419 -10.01 3.55 -7.49
CA GLY A 419 -8.73 3.70 -8.18
C GLY A 419 -7.50 3.59 -7.25
N ARG A 420 -6.36 4.03 -7.78
CA ARG A 420 -5.03 3.87 -7.18
C ARG A 420 -4.42 5.24 -6.90
N THR A 421 -4.12 5.54 -5.63
CA THR A 421 -3.61 6.86 -5.19
C THR A 421 -2.36 6.70 -4.33
N ILE A 422 -1.18 7.01 -4.87
CA ILE A 422 0.11 6.79 -4.20
C ILE A 422 0.81 8.13 -3.93
N PHE A 423 1.25 8.31 -2.69
CA PHE A 423 2.07 9.42 -2.23
C PHE A 423 3.35 8.83 -1.65
N TRP A 424 4.47 8.99 -2.35
CA TRP A 424 5.77 8.44 -1.98
C TRP A 424 6.81 9.55 -1.72
N ALA A 425 7.81 9.23 -0.91
CA ALA A 425 9.05 9.96 -0.78
C ALA A 425 10.18 9.01 -0.33
N ASP A 426 11.35 9.08 -0.98
CA ASP A 426 12.55 8.32 -0.60
C ASP A 426 13.14 8.75 0.76
N ARG A 427 12.76 9.94 1.26
CA ARG A 427 13.04 10.41 2.61
C ARG A 427 11.75 10.76 3.36
N ARG A 428 11.20 11.97 3.17
CA ARG A 428 10.13 12.52 4.02
C ARG A 428 8.79 12.68 3.30
N ASN A 429 7.72 12.12 3.84
CA ASN A 429 6.35 12.41 3.42
C ASN A 429 5.55 13.06 4.56
N VAL A 430 4.99 14.24 4.34
CA VAL A 430 4.10 14.95 5.28
C VAL A 430 2.73 15.07 4.62
N PHE A 431 1.76 14.31 5.11
CA PHE A 431 0.44 14.20 4.48
C PHE A 431 -0.70 14.59 5.43
N LEU A 432 -1.36 15.71 5.12
CA LEU A 432 -2.53 16.21 5.86
C LEU A 432 -3.82 16.22 5.00
N GLY A 433 -3.71 15.84 3.73
CA GLY A 433 -4.77 16.00 2.73
C GLY A 433 -5.90 14.97 2.82
N ARG A 434 -6.79 14.97 1.82
CA ARG A 434 -7.90 14.01 1.71
C ARG A 434 -7.80 13.12 0.49
N ILE A 435 -7.79 11.80 0.70
CA ILE A 435 -7.93 10.75 -0.32
C ILE A 435 -9.36 10.20 -0.29
N GLN A 436 -9.96 9.99 -1.45
CA GLN A 436 -11.23 9.28 -1.59
C GLN A 436 -11.20 8.40 -2.86
N SER A 437 -11.21 7.08 -2.68
CA SER A 437 -11.08 6.09 -3.76
C SER A 437 -12.07 4.95 -3.53
N ARG A 438 -13.38 5.24 -3.57
CA ARG A 438 -14.43 4.31 -3.15
C ARG A 438 -14.86 3.34 -4.24
N GLY A 439 -15.38 2.19 -3.81
CA GLY A 439 -15.99 1.19 -4.69
C GLY A 439 -17.34 1.64 -5.25
N GLY A 440 -17.68 1.18 -6.45
CA GLY A 440 -18.85 1.62 -7.20
C GLY A 440 -20.17 1.25 -6.54
N ARG A 441 -21.11 2.20 -6.51
CA ARG A 441 -22.39 2.11 -5.77
C ARG A 441 -23.20 0.84 -6.03
N LEU A 442 -23.16 0.27 -7.23
CA LEU A 442 -23.89 -0.97 -7.56
C LEU A 442 -23.09 -2.25 -7.25
N PHE A 443 -21.77 -2.21 -7.44
CA PHE A 443 -20.81 -3.28 -7.12
C PHE A 443 -19.38 -2.77 -7.33
N GLY A 444 -18.42 -3.35 -6.61
CA GLY A 444 -16.99 -3.10 -6.77
C GLY A 444 -16.31 -2.84 -5.44
N ASP A 445 -15.06 -3.27 -5.32
CA ASP A 445 -14.28 -3.12 -4.10
C ASP A 445 -13.63 -1.72 -4.02
N GLY A 446 -13.29 -1.27 -2.82
CA GLY A 446 -12.59 -0.01 -2.61
C GLY A 446 -11.18 0.01 -3.21
N GLY A 447 -10.67 1.22 -3.42
CA GLY A 447 -9.38 1.46 -4.07
C GLY A 447 -8.17 1.23 -3.18
N PHE A 448 -6.99 1.44 -3.76
CA PHE A 448 -5.72 1.35 -3.04
C PHE A 448 -5.14 2.75 -2.80
N ALA A 449 -4.77 3.04 -1.55
CA ALA A 449 -4.01 4.20 -1.19
C ALA A 449 -2.66 3.81 -0.57
N GLU A 450 -1.61 4.55 -0.88
CA GLU A 450 -0.32 4.47 -0.20
C GLU A 450 0.13 5.87 0.18
N VAL A 451 0.55 6.06 1.43
CA VAL A 451 1.10 7.32 1.93
C VAL A 451 2.34 7.02 2.75
N SER A 452 3.47 6.91 2.07
CA SER A 452 4.73 6.44 2.64
C SER A 452 5.84 7.49 2.46
N GLY A 453 6.66 7.64 3.49
CA GLY A 453 7.93 8.37 3.44
C GLY A 453 8.98 7.46 4.04
N LYS A 454 9.91 6.98 3.21
CA LYS A 454 10.71 5.79 3.52
C LYS A 454 11.57 5.96 4.78
N GLU A 455 12.19 7.13 4.96
CA GLU A 455 12.94 7.44 6.19
C GLU A 455 12.03 8.07 7.24
N GLU A 456 11.13 8.97 6.83
CA GLU A 456 10.27 9.76 7.71
C GLU A 456 8.84 9.90 7.13
N LEU A 457 7.82 9.56 7.90
CA LEU A 457 6.41 9.81 7.55
C LEU A 457 5.75 10.63 8.66
N TYR A 458 4.88 11.58 8.28
CA TYR A 458 3.93 12.24 9.18
C TYR A 458 2.55 12.24 8.54
N PHE A 459 1.62 11.48 9.11
CA PHE A 459 0.27 11.27 8.60
C PHE A 459 -0.78 11.89 9.54
N ASP A 460 -1.46 12.93 9.06
CA ASP A 460 -2.73 13.44 9.58
C ASP A 460 -3.78 13.47 8.45
N GLY A 461 -3.76 12.44 7.61
CA GLY A 461 -4.58 12.34 6.40
C GLY A 461 -6.00 11.89 6.67
N ARG A 462 -6.93 12.31 5.79
CA ARG A 462 -8.29 11.76 5.74
C ARG A 462 -8.40 10.81 4.56
N VAL A 463 -8.78 9.56 4.81
CA VAL A 463 -8.82 8.51 3.79
C VAL A 463 -10.21 7.86 3.79
N ASP A 464 -10.79 7.70 2.60
CA ASP A 464 -12.07 7.03 2.40
C ASP A 464 -11.99 6.07 1.21
N LEU A 465 -11.86 4.77 1.52
CA LEU A 465 -11.76 3.67 0.56
C LEU A 465 -12.97 2.73 0.70
N SER A 466 -14.09 3.24 1.20
CA SER A 466 -15.29 2.45 1.48
C SER A 466 -15.93 1.88 0.20
N ALA A 467 -16.70 0.81 0.33
CA ALA A 467 -17.53 0.26 -0.73
C ALA A 467 -18.89 -0.18 -0.17
N GLU A 468 -19.99 0.33 -0.73
CA GLU A 468 -21.35 0.01 -0.24
C GLU A 468 -21.76 -1.43 -0.57
N ASN A 469 -21.24 -1.98 -1.67
CA ASN A 469 -21.59 -3.30 -2.22
C ASN A 469 -20.32 -4.07 -2.65
N GLY A 470 -19.26 -3.98 -1.86
CA GLY A 470 -17.95 -4.62 -2.07
C GLY A 470 -17.14 -4.64 -0.77
N ARG A 471 -15.85 -5.02 -0.85
CA ARG A 471 -14.90 -4.89 0.25
C ARG A 471 -14.39 -3.46 0.36
N SER A 472 -14.06 -3.01 1.58
CA SER A 472 -13.25 -1.79 1.75
C SER A 472 -11.89 -1.95 1.05
N GLY A 473 -11.37 -0.84 0.54
CA GLY A 473 -10.02 -0.76 -0.01
C GLY A 473 -8.95 -0.67 1.09
N THR A 474 -7.69 -0.51 0.71
CA THR A 474 -6.55 -0.60 1.63
C THR A 474 -5.68 0.65 1.60
N LEU A 475 -5.36 1.18 2.80
CA LEU A 475 -4.31 2.15 3.02
C LEU A 475 -3.01 1.44 3.44
N LEU A 476 -1.92 1.67 2.71
CA LEU A 476 -0.56 1.29 3.08
C LEU A 476 0.21 2.51 3.63
N LEU A 477 0.88 2.33 4.77
CA LEU A 477 1.87 3.25 5.33
C LEU A 477 3.17 2.46 5.54
N ASP A 478 4.27 2.85 4.88
CA ASP A 478 5.54 2.07 4.83
C ASP A 478 6.82 2.92 5.07
N PRO A 479 7.05 3.43 6.30
CA PRO A 479 8.29 4.11 6.73
C PRO A 479 9.31 3.19 7.42
N THR A 480 10.49 3.71 7.80
CA THR A 480 11.54 2.93 8.50
C THR A 480 11.13 2.47 9.91
N ASN A 481 10.48 3.35 10.67
CA ASN A 481 9.81 3.03 11.94
C ASN A 481 8.42 3.68 11.97
N VAL A 482 7.57 3.21 12.88
CA VAL A 482 6.26 3.81 13.15
C VAL A 482 6.10 4.07 14.64
N THR A 483 5.74 5.30 15.02
CA THR A 483 5.14 5.59 16.32
C THR A 483 3.70 6.06 16.15
N VAL A 484 2.76 5.36 16.77
CA VAL A 484 1.37 5.83 16.97
C VAL A 484 1.33 6.64 18.25
N ALA A 485 1.25 7.97 18.15
CA ALA A 485 1.24 8.87 19.30
C ALA A 485 -0.19 9.17 19.79
N SER A 486 -0.39 9.26 21.10
CA SER A 486 -1.72 9.45 21.69
C SER A 486 -2.36 10.81 21.38
N GLY A 487 -3.69 10.82 21.33
CA GLY A 487 -4.54 11.99 21.16
C GLY A 487 -4.57 12.51 19.72
N SER A 488 -4.48 13.83 19.58
CA SER A 488 -4.67 14.56 18.33
C SER A 488 -3.47 15.48 18.04
N PRO A 489 -3.14 15.73 16.75
CA PRO A 489 -2.17 16.78 16.38
C PRO A 489 -2.59 18.20 16.81
N THR A 490 -3.79 18.37 17.38
CA THR A 490 -4.30 19.64 17.90
C THR A 490 -4.32 19.77 19.44
N SER A 491 -4.06 18.69 20.20
CA SER A 491 -4.21 18.70 21.67
C SER A 491 -3.01 19.23 22.47
N GLY A 492 -1.89 19.54 21.81
CA GLY A 492 -0.71 20.16 22.43
C GLY A 492 -0.68 21.70 22.35
N ALA A 493 0.11 22.35 23.21
CA ALA A 493 0.38 23.80 23.15
C ALA A 493 1.35 24.19 22.00
N SER A 494 1.34 23.41 20.93
CA SER A 494 2.08 23.51 19.67
C SER A 494 1.23 22.70 18.70
N GLY A 495 0.58 23.25 17.70
CA GLY A 495 0.89 24.45 16.92
C GLY A 495 0.64 24.03 15.49
N SER A 496 -0.33 24.66 14.82
CA SER A 496 -0.75 24.25 13.47
C SER A 496 0.45 24.11 12.54
N VAL A 497 0.49 23.05 11.74
CA VAL A 497 1.52 22.87 10.70
C VAL A 497 1.31 23.93 9.62
N THR A 498 1.82 25.15 9.86
CA THR A 498 1.72 26.26 8.92
C THR A 498 2.84 26.16 7.89
N PHE A 499 2.46 26.00 6.63
CA PHE A 499 3.37 25.94 5.49
C PHE A 499 3.66 27.36 5.00
N ASP A 500 4.75 27.99 5.47
CA ASP A 500 5.24 29.23 4.88
C ASP A 500 6.07 28.92 3.62
N ILE A 501 5.77 29.62 2.53
CA ILE A 501 6.33 29.44 1.18
C ILE A 501 6.93 30.76 0.66
N SER A 502 7.18 31.72 1.56
CA SER A 502 7.80 32.99 1.21
C SER A 502 9.31 32.84 0.92
N GLY A 503 9.78 33.47 -0.16
CA GLY A 503 11.22 33.62 -0.45
C GLY A 503 12.00 32.34 -0.78
N ASN A 504 11.37 31.33 -1.39
CA ASN A 504 11.94 30.00 -1.69
C ASN A 504 12.38 29.16 -0.47
N GLN A 505 12.13 29.61 0.77
CA GLN A 505 12.46 28.85 1.98
C GLN A 505 11.21 28.29 2.63
N PHE A 506 11.07 26.96 2.60
CA PHE A 506 9.99 26.25 3.28
C PHE A 506 10.31 26.05 4.77
N THR A 507 9.42 26.49 5.67
CA THR A 507 9.62 26.38 7.13
C THR A 507 8.47 25.64 7.81
N ILE A 508 8.74 24.43 8.30
CA ILE A 508 7.78 23.65 9.10
C ILE A 508 7.72 24.21 10.52
N SER A 509 6.60 24.81 10.91
CA SER A 509 6.41 25.43 12.23
C SER A 509 5.60 24.56 13.20
N ASN A 510 5.99 23.29 13.36
CA ASN A 510 5.42 22.37 14.36
C ASN A 510 6.54 21.85 15.28
N ALA A 511 6.33 21.93 16.60
CA ALA A 511 7.29 21.45 17.59
C ALA A 511 7.54 19.93 17.49
N VAL A 512 6.52 19.14 17.12
CA VAL A 512 6.62 17.68 16.93
C VAL A 512 7.50 17.33 15.73
N LEU A 513 7.42 18.12 14.65
CA LEU A 513 8.28 17.95 13.46
C LEU A 513 9.66 18.63 13.63
N ALA A 514 9.92 19.24 14.79
CA ALA A 514 11.16 19.95 15.10
C ALA A 514 11.93 19.35 16.29
N SER A 515 11.34 18.46 17.07
CA SER A 515 12.04 17.67 18.11
C SER A 515 12.90 16.56 17.51
N GLY A 516 12.51 16.03 16.34
CA GLY A 516 13.15 14.86 15.75
C GLY A 516 12.66 13.53 16.34
N ASP A 517 11.52 13.55 17.04
CA ASP A 517 10.81 12.33 17.43
C ASP A 517 10.21 11.68 16.17
N ASP A 518 10.29 10.35 16.07
CA ASP A 518 9.77 9.57 14.93
C ASP A 518 8.24 9.36 15.08
N ILE A 519 7.50 10.46 15.22
CA ILE A 519 6.05 10.51 15.42
C ILE A 519 5.36 10.47 14.06
N THR A 520 4.90 9.28 13.73
CA THR A 520 4.45 8.91 12.39
C THR A 520 2.98 9.23 12.15
N ILE A 521 2.15 8.99 13.17
CA ILE A 521 0.69 9.09 13.09
C ILE A 521 0.11 9.33 14.49
N PHE A 522 -1.04 9.98 14.57
CA PHE A 522 -1.79 10.13 15.82
C PHE A 522 -2.92 9.09 15.93
N GLU A 523 -3.13 8.60 17.15
CA GLU A 523 -4.26 7.78 17.61
C GLU A 523 -5.59 8.17 16.95
N THR A 524 -6.08 9.39 17.19
CA THR A 524 -7.38 9.84 16.66
C THR A 524 -7.44 9.96 15.13
N THR A 525 -6.30 10.07 14.44
CA THR A 525 -6.23 10.03 12.97
C THR A 525 -6.38 8.58 12.48
N LEU A 526 -5.68 7.64 13.12
CA LEU A 526 -5.70 6.21 12.77
C LEU A 526 -7.07 5.56 13.04
N GLU A 527 -7.69 5.88 14.18
CA GLU A 527 -9.05 5.44 14.53
C GLU A 527 -10.10 5.85 13.49
N ALA A 528 -10.03 7.11 13.01
CA ALA A 528 -10.97 7.63 12.04
C ALA A 528 -10.87 6.91 10.68
N VAL A 529 -9.65 6.61 10.23
CA VAL A 529 -9.37 5.95 8.94
C VAL A 529 -9.75 4.46 8.94
N ALA A 530 -9.70 3.78 10.09
CA ALA A 530 -10.12 2.38 10.22
C ALA A 530 -11.59 2.16 9.83
N SER A 531 -12.46 3.17 10.01
CA SER A 531 -13.89 3.09 9.68
C SER A 531 -14.20 3.02 8.18
N THR A 532 -13.23 3.35 7.32
CA THR A 532 -13.40 3.51 5.87
C THR A 532 -12.35 2.74 5.04
N SER A 533 -11.48 1.95 5.67
CA SER A 533 -10.40 1.21 4.99
C SER A 533 -9.93 -0.02 5.77
N ASN A 534 -9.25 -0.94 5.08
CA ASN A 534 -8.24 -1.79 5.70
C ASN A 534 -6.97 -0.97 5.91
N ILE A 535 -6.25 -1.23 6.98
CA ILE A 535 -4.98 -0.54 7.29
C ILE A 535 -3.86 -1.57 7.24
N ILE A 536 -2.82 -1.28 6.46
CA ILE A 536 -1.53 -1.97 6.53
C ILE A 536 -0.48 -0.94 6.93
N ILE A 537 0.13 -1.17 8.08
CA ILE A 537 1.26 -0.41 8.58
C ILE A 537 2.47 -1.35 8.55
N THR A 538 3.41 -1.06 7.65
CA THR A 538 4.67 -1.80 7.50
C THR A 538 5.83 -0.96 8.02
N ALA A 539 6.86 -1.58 8.59
CA ALA A 539 8.11 -0.90 8.92
C ALA A 539 9.35 -1.78 8.68
N ASP A 540 10.46 -1.19 8.21
CA ASP A 540 11.73 -1.92 8.07
C ASP A 540 12.26 -2.38 9.45
N SER A 541 12.14 -1.53 10.49
CA SER A 541 12.56 -1.82 11.87
C SER A 541 11.38 -2.01 12.83
N THR A 542 10.85 -0.94 13.44
CA THR A 542 10.05 -1.05 14.68
C THR A 542 8.70 -0.33 14.56
N ILE A 543 7.66 -0.94 15.13
CA ILE A 543 6.34 -0.31 15.34
C ILE A 543 6.11 -0.14 16.84
N THR A 544 5.88 1.10 17.27
CA THR A 544 5.61 1.49 18.66
C THR A 544 4.19 2.03 18.77
N ILE A 545 3.36 1.37 19.58
CA ILE A 545 2.12 1.94 20.10
C ILE A 545 2.49 2.79 21.32
N GLY A 546 2.21 4.10 21.27
CA GLY A 546 2.44 5.02 22.37
C GLY A 546 1.57 4.72 23.59
N ASN A 547 1.88 5.32 24.74
CA ASN A 547 0.99 5.29 25.91
C ASN A 547 -0.27 6.11 25.60
N MET A 548 -1.43 5.45 25.58
CA MET A 548 -2.71 6.05 25.18
C MET A 548 -3.42 6.70 26.36
N SER A 549 -3.88 7.94 26.19
CA SER A 549 -4.36 8.78 27.29
C SER A 549 -5.68 8.35 27.93
N ASP A 550 -6.41 7.44 27.28
CA ASP A 550 -7.59 6.74 27.78
C ASP A 550 -7.40 5.20 27.86
N ASN A 551 -6.16 4.74 27.68
CA ASN A 551 -5.74 3.33 27.56
C ASN A 551 -6.30 2.56 26.34
N ALA A 552 -6.68 3.24 25.25
CA ALA A 552 -7.20 2.58 24.05
C ALA A 552 -6.59 3.05 22.72
N LEU A 553 -6.60 2.16 21.73
CA LEU A 553 -6.50 2.49 20.31
C LEU A 553 -7.71 1.80 19.62
N SER A 554 -8.79 2.56 19.44
CA SER A 554 -10.14 2.07 19.14
C SER A 554 -10.45 2.13 17.64
N LEU A 555 -9.86 1.22 16.88
CA LEU A 555 -9.94 1.22 15.42
C LEU A 555 -11.33 0.77 14.96
N ALA A 556 -12.18 1.72 14.58
CA ALA A 556 -13.61 1.52 14.31
C ALA A 556 -13.92 0.80 12.98
N THR A 557 -13.22 -0.30 12.69
CA THR A 557 -13.31 -1.13 11.49
C THR A 557 -14.74 -1.53 11.13
N ALA A 558 -15.11 -1.45 9.86
CA ALA A 558 -16.28 -2.18 9.37
C ALA A 558 -16.04 -3.70 9.45
N GLY A 559 -17.10 -4.49 9.64
CA GLY A 559 -16.98 -5.95 9.69
C GLY A 559 -16.48 -6.52 8.36
N GLY A 560 -15.39 -7.28 8.40
CA GLY A 560 -14.66 -7.74 7.20
C GLY A 560 -13.58 -6.79 6.68
N ASN A 561 -13.27 -5.70 7.41
CA ASN A 561 -11.98 -5.02 7.28
C ASN A 561 -10.93 -5.67 8.19
N SER A 562 -9.64 -5.39 7.96
CA SER A 562 -8.54 -5.76 8.86
C SER A 562 -7.60 -4.60 9.20
N VAL A 563 -6.84 -4.77 10.28
CA VAL A 563 -5.69 -3.91 10.63
C VAL A 563 -4.44 -4.79 10.78
N THR A 564 -3.45 -4.53 9.94
CA THR A 564 -2.16 -5.21 9.92
C THR A 564 -1.05 -4.27 10.37
N PHE A 565 -0.25 -4.71 11.32
CA PHE A 565 1.04 -4.11 11.69
C PHE A 565 2.14 -5.15 11.39
N GLU A 566 3.05 -4.84 10.49
CA GLU A 566 4.14 -5.75 10.07
C GLU A 566 5.50 -5.07 10.20
N THR A 567 6.49 -5.79 10.72
CA THR A 567 7.90 -5.36 10.61
C THR A 567 8.77 -6.38 9.88
N GLN A 568 9.73 -5.87 9.11
CA GLN A 568 10.67 -6.71 8.39
C GLN A 568 11.70 -7.33 9.35
N SER A 569 12.23 -6.55 10.31
CA SER A 569 13.38 -6.97 11.13
C SER A 569 13.32 -6.68 12.64
N GLY A 570 12.56 -5.68 13.09
CA GLY A 570 12.48 -5.29 14.51
C GLY A 570 11.15 -5.66 15.18
N ASN A 571 10.82 -4.98 16.27
CA ASN A 571 9.74 -5.39 17.19
C ASN A 571 8.40 -4.67 16.91
N ILE A 572 7.32 -5.20 17.47
CA ILE A 572 6.06 -4.46 17.68
C ILE A 572 5.85 -4.31 19.19
N GLU A 573 5.84 -3.08 19.70
CA GLU A 573 5.91 -2.78 21.14
C GLU A 573 4.81 -1.80 21.58
N PHE A 574 4.17 -2.11 22.72
CA PHE A 574 3.26 -1.21 23.42
C PHE A 574 4.04 -0.49 24.53
N SER A 575 4.03 0.84 24.51
CA SER A 575 4.75 1.67 25.49
C SER A 575 4.18 1.54 26.91
N ASP A 576 2.89 1.19 27.00
CA ASP A 576 2.23 0.77 28.23
C ASP A 576 1.37 -0.47 27.91
N THR A 577 1.63 -1.58 28.60
CA THR A 577 0.92 -2.84 28.35
C THR A 577 -0.45 -2.93 29.05
N SER A 578 -0.89 -1.86 29.72
CA SER A 578 -2.29 -1.69 30.12
C SER A 578 -3.19 -1.13 29.00
N ASP A 579 -2.60 -0.68 27.88
CA ASP A 579 -3.36 -0.16 26.73
C ASP A 579 -3.98 -1.28 25.89
N THR A 580 -5.12 -0.98 25.24
CA THR A 580 -5.89 -1.93 24.44
C THR A 580 -5.98 -1.51 22.98
N LEU A 581 -5.39 -2.29 22.06
CA LEU A 581 -5.70 -2.21 20.64
C LEU A 581 -7.00 -2.97 20.39
N SER A 582 -8.01 -2.32 19.82
CA SER A 582 -9.30 -2.94 19.56
C SER A 582 -9.85 -2.63 18.17
N THR A 583 -10.68 -3.54 17.66
CA THR A 583 -11.44 -3.38 16.42
C THR A 583 -12.92 -3.71 16.64
N ALA A 584 -13.77 -3.30 15.70
CA ALA A 584 -15.23 -3.45 15.77
C ALA A 584 -15.74 -4.62 14.90
N GLY A 585 -15.07 -5.78 14.98
CA GLY A 585 -15.39 -6.98 14.18
C GLY A 585 -14.51 -7.14 12.94
N GLY A 586 -13.32 -6.53 12.95
CA GLY A 586 -12.29 -6.68 11.93
C GLY A 586 -11.04 -7.37 12.46
N ASP A 587 -10.25 -7.99 11.60
CA ASP A 587 -9.12 -8.83 12.02
C ASP A 587 -7.93 -7.98 12.54
N ILE A 588 -7.22 -8.49 13.54
CA ILE A 588 -5.98 -7.88 14.08
C ILE A 588 -4.80 -8.78 13.70
N ILE A 589 -3.85 -8.26 12.92
CA ILE A 589 -2.68 -9.01 12.44
C ILE A 589 -1.41 -8.28 12.88
N LEU A 590 -0.62 -8.89 13.77
CA LEU A 590 0.66 -8.36 14.25
C LEU A 590 1.80 -9.29 13.84
N THR A 591 2.67 -8.85 12.93
CA THR A 591 3.76 -9.65 12.35
C THR A 591 5.11 -8.98 12.59
N ALA A 592 5.71 -9.20 13.76
CA ALA A 592 7.05 -8.69 14.08
C ALA A 592 8.15 -9.52 13.38
N GLY A 593 9.28 -8.87 13.03
CA GLY A 593 10.53 -9.51 12.62
C GLY A 593 11.36 -10.01 13.79
N GLY A 594 11.34 -9.26 14.88
CA GLY A 594 11.72 -9.64 16.23
C GLY A 594 10.50 -9.99 17.08
N SER A 595 10.46 -9.49 18.32
CA SER A 595 9.46 -9.87 19.33
C SER A 595 8.20 -9.01 19.33
N LEU A 596 7.12 -9.58 19.87
CA LEU A 596 5.88 -8.89 20.21
C LEU A 596 5.87 -8.55 21.70
N THR A 597 5.78 -7.27 22.07
CA THR A 597 5.53 -6.83 23.46
C THR A 597 4.22 -6.07 23.48
N ILE A 598 3.12 -6.73 23.87
CA ILE A 598 1.76 -6.20 23.64
C ILE A 598 0.96 -6.02 24.93
N GLY A 599 0.05 -5.05 24.89
CA GLY A 599 -0.97 -4.86 25.93
C GLY A 599 -2.15 -5.81 25.75
N SER A 600 -3.37 -5.28 25.71
CA SER A 600 -4.57 -6.07 25.39
C SER A 600 -4.96 -5.94 23.92
N LEU A 601 -5.51 -7.00 23.34
CA LEU A 601 -6.06 -7.06 21.97
C LEU A 601 -7.52 -7.50 22.02
N SER A 602 -8.42 -6.82 21.30
CA SER A 602 -9.83 -7.25 21.20
C SER A 602 -10.42 -7.00 19.82
N SER A 603 -10.71 -8.05 19.06
CA SER A 603 -11.22 -7.94 17.68
C SER A 603 -12.74 -7.74 17.59
N SER A 604 -13.45 -7.91 18.71
CA SER A 604 -14.91 -7.98 18.79
C SER A 604 -15.57 -9.08 17.93
N GLY A 605 -14.80 -10.07 17.45
CA GLY A 605 -15.32 -11.20 16.66
C GLY A 605 -14.55 -11.53 15.38
N GLY A 606 -13.61 -10.67 14.96
CA GLY A 606 -12.63 -11.00 13.91
C GLY A 606 -11.53 -11.94 14.41
N ASP A 607 -10.68 -12.43 13.51
CA ASP A 607 -9.53 -13.25 13.88
C ASP A 607 -8.40 -12.39 14.45
N ILE A 608 -7.54 -12.99 15.29
CA ILE A 608 -6.32 -12.34 15.81
C ILE A 608 -5.12 -13.22 15.47
N THR A 609 -4.21 -12.71 14.62
CA THR A 609 -3.01 -13.43 14.21
C THR A 609 -1.76 -12.72 14.71
N LEU A 610 -0.92 -13.44 15.46
CA LEU A 610 0.31 -12.96 16.08
C LEU A 610 1.50 -13.76 15.58
N THR A 611 2.50 -13.07 15.03
CA THR A 611 3.72 -13.65 14.49
C THR A 611 4.93 -12.86 15.00
N GLY A 612 5.94 -13.53 15.56
CA GLY A 612 7.15 -12.89 16.09
C GLY A 612 8.13 -13.90 16.70
N SER A 613 9.37 -13.50 16.99
CA SER A 613 10.38 -14.41 17.55
C SER A 613 10.06 -14.88 18.97
N ASP A 614 9.38 -14.03 19.75
CA ASP A 614 8.84 -14.29 21.08
C ASP A 614 7.61 -13.39 21.32
N LEU A 615 6.80 -13.71 22.33
CA LEU A 615 5.60 -12.97 22.71
C LEU A 615 5.61 -12.68 24.22
N THR A 616 5.61 -11.40 24.58
CA THR A 616 5.34 -10.92 25.94
C THR A 616 3.94 -10.30 25.97
N LEU A 617 2.99 -10.97 26.63
CA LEU A 617 1.61 -10.51 26.78
C LEU A 617 1.39 -9.86 28.15
N GLY A 618 1.23 -8.54 28.20
CA GLY A 618 0.89 -7.82 29.44
C GLY A 618 -0.61 -7.72 29.73
N GLY A 619 -1.46 -7.90 28.72
CA GLY A 619 -2.92 -7.79 28.82
C GLY A 619 -3.66 -9.11 28.53
N THR A 620 -4.80 -9.01 27.84
CA THR A 620 -5.59 -10.15 27.34
C THR A 620 -5.71 -10.14 25.82
N ILE A 621 -5.89 -11.32 25.21
CA ILE A 621 -6.20 -11.45 23.78
C ILE A 621 -7.62 -11.97 23.65
N ASN A 622 -8.51 -11.22 23.00
CA ASN A 622 -9.93 -11.56 22.89
C ASN A 622 -10.43 -11.49 21.44
N SER A 623 -10.38 -12.63 20.73
CA SER A 623 -11.01 -12.78 19.41
C SER A 623 -12.50 -13.10 19.50
N GLY A 624 -12.98 -13.53 20.67
CA GLY A 624 -14.39 -13.80 20.96
C GLY A 624 -14.94 -14.96 20.13
N ALA A 625 -15.56 -14.64 18.99
CA ALA A 625 -16.08 -15.63 18.03
C ALA A 625 -15.07 -15.99 16.93
N GLY A 626 -13.98 -15.23 16.78
CA GLY A 626 -12.89 -15.51 15.87
C GLY A 626 -11.90 -16.55 16.40
N THR A 627 -10.94 -16.89 15.55
CA THR A 627 -9.78 -17.71 15.87
C THR A 627 -8.62 -16.81 16.32
N THR A 628 -7.94 -17.20 17.38
CA THR A 628 -6.62 -16.64 17.71
C THR A 628 -5.54 -17.59 17.16
N THR A 629 -4.54 -17.05 16.46
CA THR A 629 -3.43 -17.79 15.88
C THR A 629 -2.11 -17.18 16.36
N ILE A 630 -1.19 -17.97 16.89
CA ILE A 630 0.13 -17.51 17.37
C ILE A 630 1.23 -18.36 16.74
N VAL A 631 2.15 -17.72 15.99
CA VAL A 631 3.20 -18.36 15.19
C VAL A 631 4.59 -17.83 15.61
N PRO A 632 5.46 -18.67 16.19
CA PRO A 632 6.87 -18.33 16.36
C PRO A 632 7.54 -18.08 14.99
N ARG A 633 8.02 -16.85 14.75
CA ARG A 633 8.74 -16.48 13.52
C ARG A 633 10.20 -16.89 13.63
N ASN A 634 10.73 -17.55 12.59
CA ASN A 634 12.15 -17.86 12.52
C ASN A 634 12.99 -16.61 12.19
N SER A 635 13.60 -16.00 13.21
CA SER A 635 14.29 -14.71 13.11
C SER A 635 15.73 -14.83 12.57
N GLY A 636 15.88 -14.93 11.24
CA GLY A 636 17.16 -14.59 10.59
C GLY A 636 17.44 -15.28 9.25
N PHE A 637 18.11 -14.55 8.36
CA PHE A 637 18.54 -15.00 7.02
C PHE A 637 19.54 -16.18 6.99
N LEU A 638 19.92 -16.73 8.14
CA LEU A 638 20.82 -17.87 8.32
C LEU A 638 20.38 -18.81 9.45
N ALA A 639 19.10 -18.78 9.85
CA ALA A 639 18.62 -19.47 11.05
C ALA A 639 18.46 -20.99 10.85
N SER A 640 19.58 -21.71 10.94
CA SER A 640 19.68 -23.19 10.91
C SER A 640 19.21 -23.87 12.20
N THR A 641 18.35 -23.20 12.97
CA THR A 641 17.68 -23.71 14.18
C THR A 641 16.23 -23.22 14.10
N PRO A 642 15.29 -24.07 13.66
CA PRO A 642 13.87 -23.74 13.62
C PRO A 642 13.31 -23.27 14.97
N ALA A 643 12.29 -22.41 14.95
CA ALA A 643 11.71 -21.79 16.15
C ALA A 643 10.76 -22.77 16.88
N THR A 644 10.93 -22.91 18.20
CA THR A 644 10.18 -23.83 19.07
C THR A 644 9.21 -23.08 19.99
N LEU A 645 8.12 -23.73 20.38
CA LEU A 645 7.12 -23.15 21.29
C LEU A 645 7.07 -23.92 22.62
N GLY A 646 7.15 -23.19 23.73
CA GLY A 646 6.86 -23.70 25.08
C GLY A 646 5.44 -23.34 25.50
N LEU A 647 4.69 -24.30 26.05
CA LEU A 647 3.33 -24.09 26.54
C LEU A 647 3.20 -24.51 28.01
N GLY A 648 2.64 -23.62 28.84
CA GLY A 648 2.51 -23.82 30.28
C GLY A 648 3.83 -23.53 31.01
N ASP A 649 4.34 -24.49 31.78
CA ASP A 649 5.64 -24.42 32.47
C ASP A 649 6.80 -24.95 31.57
N ALA A 650 6.64 -24.90 30.24
CA ALA A 650 7.65 -25.32 29.26
C ALA A 650 8.27 -24.12 28.54
N THR A 651 9.56 -24.20 28.21
CA THR A 651 10.31 -23.14 27.53
C THR A 651 10.54 -23.46 26.06
N GLY A 652 10.18 -22.53 25.16
CA GLY A 652 10.58 -22.55 23.73
C GLY A 652 11.49 -21.38 23.38
N THR A 653 11.67 -21.11 22.09
CA THR A 653 12.17 -19.79 21.64
C THR A 653 11.09 -18.72 21.81
N MET A 654 9.83 -19.10 21.61
CA MET A 654 8.64 -18.41 22.12
C MET A 654 8.06 -19.21 23.28
N THR A 655 7.55 -18.55 24.32
CA THR A 655 6.89 -19.22 25.46
C THR A 655 5.52 -18.62 25.74
N ILE A 656 4.50 -19.47 25.84
CA ILE A 656 3.13 -19.11 26.26
C ILE A 656 2.89 -19.75 27.63
N SER A 657 3.02 -18.98 28.71
CA SER A 657 2.80 -19.51 30.05
C SER A 657 1.33 -19.91 30.28
N GLY A 658 1.07 -20.71 31.32
CA GLY A 658 -0.31 -21.04 31.70
C GLY A 658 -1.15 -19.79 32.02
N THR A 659 -0.53 -18.76 32.61
CA THR A 659 -1.18 -17.46 32.88
C THR A 659 -1.58 -16.77 31.57
N GLU A 660 -0.68 -16.73 30.59
CA GLU A 660 -0.93 -16.09 29.30
C GLU A 660 -1.96 -16.86 28.47
N LEU A 661 -1.92 -18.19 28.49
CA LEU A 661 -2.97 -19.02 27.89
C LEU A 661 -4.35 -18.72 28.52
N GLY A 662 -4.40 -18.56 29.84
CA GLY A 662 -5.61 -18.13 30.56
C GLY A 662 -6.09 -16.72 30.22
N ASN A 663 -5.23 -15.87 29.67
CA ASN A 663 -5.56 -14.53 29.19
C ASN A 663 -6.04 -14.51 27.72
N ILE A 664 -6.07 -15.66 27.02
CA ILE A 664 -6.59 -15.79 25.66
C ILE A 664 -8.06 -16.24 25.69
N THR A 665 -8.95 -15.44 25.11
CA THR A 665 -10.36 -15.76 24.86
C THR A 665 -10.60 -15.87 23.36
N ALA A 666 -11.05 -17.04 22.89
CA ALA A 666 -11.19 -17.33 21.47
C ALA A 666 -12.20 -18.45 21.18
N ALA A 667 -12.75 -18.49 19.96
CA ALA A 667 -13.53 -19.64 19.51
C ALA A 667 -12.62 -20.86 19.29
N ASN A 668 -11.45 -20.66 18.69
CA ASN A 668 -10.36 -21.63 18.60
C ASN A 668 -9.03 -20.92 18.86
N LEU A 669 -8.03 -21.64 19.39
CA LEU A 669 -6.66 -21.16 19.49
C LEU A 669 -5.74 -22.08 18.69
N VAL A 670 -4.96 -21.51 17.76
CA VAL A 670 -3.95 -22.23 16.98
C VAL A 670 -2.57 -21.78 17.41
N LEU A 671 -1.74 -22.72 17.87
CA LEU A 671 -0.34 -22.49 18.21
C LEU A 671 0.53 -23.17 17.16
N GLY A 672 1.14 -22.35 16.30
CA GLY A 672 2.06 -22.73 15.24
C GLY A 672 1.42 -23.03 13.87
N ASP A 673 2.27 -23.20 12.87
CA ASP A 673 1.92 -23.51 11.47
C ASP A 673 2.92 -24.50 10.81
N SER A 674 2.97 -24.54 9.48
CA SER A 674 3.90 -25.38 8.69
C SER A 674 5.35 -24.85 8.63
N THR A 675 5.71 -23.87 9.45
CA THR A 675 7.07 -23.34 9.57
C THR A 675 7.66 -23.56 10.98
N ASN A 676 6.87 -24.12 11.90
CA ASN A 676 7.25 -24.28 13.29
C ASN A 676 7.86 -25.63 13.63
N SER A 677 8.87 -25.55 14.50
CA SER A 677 9.56 -26.69 15.08
C SER A 677 8.79 -27.29 16.26
N SER A 678 9.44 -28.19 16.99
CA SER A 678 8.86 -28.89 18.11
C SER A 678 8.19 -27.98 19.14
N ILE A 679 7.03 -28.44 19.62
CA ILE A 679 6.26 -27.82 20.70
C ILE A 679 6.46 -28.64 21.97
N THR A 680 6.83 -27.99 23.08
CA THR A 680 6.93 -28.63 24.40
C THR A 680 5.83 -28.12 25.32
N VAL A 681 5.15 -29.04 26.00
CA VAL A 681 3.99 -28.76 26.87
C VAL A 681 4.24 -29.30 28.28
N ASN A 682 3.96 -28.49 29.30
CA ASN A 682 4.14 -28.85 30.71
C ASN A 682 3.09 -28.14 31.59
N ASN A 683 2.45 -28.86 32.51
CA ASN A 683 1.61 -28.28 33.58
C ASN A 683 0.47 -27.34 33.14
N VAL A 684 -0.13 -27.53 31.96
CA VAL A 684 -1.32 -26.74 31.57
C VAL A 684 -2.50 -27.21 32.41
N THR A 685 -3.16 -26.31 33.14
CA THR A 685 -4.37 -26.64 33.92
C THR A 685 -5.63 -26.25 33.15
N ALA A 686 -6.76 -26.89 33.46
CA ALA A 686 -8.06 -26.55 32.84
C ALA A 686 -8.41 -25.05 32.99
N ALA A 687 -8.03 -24.43 34.11
CA ALA A 687 -8.20 -23.01 34.35
C ALA A 687 -7.46 -22.11 33.32
N ASN A 688 -6.43 -22.64 32.66
CA ASN A 688 -5.70 -21.96 31.59
C ASN A 688 -6.39 -22.12 30.23
N SER A 689 -7.08 -23.24 29.97
CA SER A 689 -7.82 -23.46 28.71
C SER A 689 -9.26 -22.96 28.71
N ASN A 690 -9.86 -22.73 29.89
CA ASN A 690 -11.28 -22.41 30.10
C ASN A 690 -11.87 -21.36 29.13
N ASN A 691 -11.07 -20.37 28.70
CA ASN A 691 -11.51 -19.26 27.85
C ASN A 691 -11.47 -19.57 26.34
N ILE A 692 -11.02 -20.76 25.95
CA ILE A 692 -11.07 -21.28 24.57
C ILE A 692 -12.32 -22.15 24.43
N SER A 693 -13.36 -21.66 23.74
CA SER A 693 -14.67 -22.34 23.73
C SER A 693 -14.74 -23.58 22.81
N GLY A 694 -13.84 -23.65 21.83
CA GLY A 694 -13.67 -24.77 20.91
C GLY A 694 -12.33 -25.46 21.14
N THR A 695 -11.54 -25.62 20.07
CA THR A 695 -10.32 -26.43 20.09
C THR A 695 -9.06 -25.58 20.28
N LEU A 696 -8.15 -26.03 21.15
CA LEU A 696 -6.74 -25.67 21.08
C LEU A 696 -6.05 -26.60 20.07
N THR A 697 -5.41 -26.06 19.04
CA THR A 697 -4.64 -26.81 18.05
C THR A 697 -3.15 -26.52 18.22
N LEU A 698 -2.34 -27.56 18.38
CA LEU A 698 -0.88 -27.48 18.35
C LEU A 698 -0.38 -27.97 16.99
N ASN A 699 0.44 -27.15 16.30
CA ASN A 699 1.01 -27.45 14.99
C ASN A 699 2.55 -27.40 15.07
N ALA A 700 3.18 -28.57 15.16
CA ALA A 700 4.62 -28.74 14.96
C ALA A 700 4.82 -29.35 13.56
N LYS A 701 4.64 -28.55 12.50
CA LYS A 701 4.43 -29.03 11.12
C LYS A 701 5.48 -28.56 10.10
N GLY A 702 6.67 -28.16 10.55
CA GLY A 702 7.85 -28.05 9.69
C GLY A 702 8.75 -29.28 9.84
N ASP A 703 9.70 -29.44 8.93
CA ASP A 703 10.67 -30.55 8.90
C ASP A 703 11.29 -30.83 10.30
N ASP A 704 11.43 -32.10 10.68
CA ASP A 704 11.97 -32.59 11.97
C ASP A 704 11.11 -32.24 13.23
N ALA A 705 9.89 -31.68 13.10
CA ALA A 705 9.12 -31.10 14.22
C ALA A 705 8.19 -32.07 14.96
N SER A 706 8.22 -32.04 16.30
CA SER A 706 7.53 -33.01 17.17
C SER A 706 6.85 -32.37 18.40
N VAL A 707 5.77 -32.97 18.93
CA VAL A 707 5.09 -32.43 20.12
C VAL A 707 5.37 -33.26 21.36
N THR A 708 5.94 -32.66 22.41
CA THR A 708 6.34 -33.36 23.64
C THR A 708 5.60 -32.85 24.88
N PHE A 709 4.83 -33.71 25.53
CA PHE A 709 4.22 -33.48 26.85
C PHE A 709 5.16 -34.00 27.95
N THR A 710 5.47 -33.16 28.93
CA THR A 710 6.50 -33.43 29.96
C THR A 710 6.20 -32.74 31.30
N GLY A 711 7.03 -33.00 32.31
CA GLY A 711 6.97 -32.35 33.63
C GLY A 711 5.75 -32.79 34.45
N ALA A 712 4.68 -32.01 34.43
CA ALA A 712 3.40 -32.31 35.06
C ALA A 712 2.27 -32.49 34.04
N ALA A 713 1.28 -33.31 34.41
CA ALA A 713 0.11 -33.63 33.58
C ALA A 713 -0.63 -32.36 33.13
N SER A 714 -1.17 -32.40 31.90
CA SER A 714 -1.83 -31.24 31.27
C SER A 714 -3.30 -31.51 30.98
N THR A 715 -4.15 -30.50 31.16
CA THR A 715 -5.61 -30.55 30.96
C THR A 715 -6.08 -29.38 30.09
N PHE A 716 -6.98 -29.66 29.16
CA PHE A 716 -7.50 -28.71 28.18
C PHE A 716 -9.03 -28.83 28.03
N ASN A 717 -9.70 -27.83 27.46
CA ASN A 717 -11.12 -27.94 27.10
C ASN A 717 -11.30 -29.01 26.00
N ALA A 718 -10.65 -28.77 24.84
CA ALA A 718 -10.49 -29.71 23.73
C ALA A 718 -9.12 -29.47 23.08
N LEU A 719 -8.50 -30.52 22.53
CA LEU A 719 -7.13 -30.49 22.02
C LEU A 719 -7.00 -31.24 20.69
N ALA A 720 -6.42 -30.57 19.69
CA ALA A 720 -5.85 -31.19 18.50
C ALA A 720 -4.33 -31.03 18.54
N VAL A 721 -3.60 -32.08 18.16
CA VAL A 721 -2.13 -32.07 18.07
C VAL A 721 -1.75 -32.62 16.71
N ASN A 722 -1.00 -31.83 15.94
CA ASN A 722 -0.47 -32.19 14.63
C ASN A 722 1.06 -32.08 14.69
N ALA A 723 1.77 -33.18 14.42
CA ALA A 723 3.22 -33.24 14.36
C ALA A 723 3.71 -33.80 13.01
N ASP A 724 4.92 -33.43 12.62
CA ASP A 724 5.69 -34.03 11.54
C ASP A 724 6.33 -35.34 12.05
N ASN A 725 7.27 -35.20 12.99
CA ASN A 725 8.08 -36.27 13.58
C ASN A 725 7.53 -36.75 14.93
N GLY A 726 6.22 -36.97 15.02
CA GLY A 726 5.60 -37.68 16.13
C GLY A 726 5.24 -36.88 17.40
N ILE A 727 4.54 -37.58 18.31
CA ILE A 727 4.00 -37.04 19.57
C ILE A 727 4.46 -37.89 20.76
N ILE A 728 5.05 -37.25 21.77
CA ILE A 728 5.69 -37.89 22.93
C ILE A 728 4.95 -37.53 24.22
N PHE A 729 4.32 -38.51 24.86
CA PHE A 729 3.64 -38.36 26.15
C PHE A 729 4.46 -38.95 27.30
N ASN A 730 5.12 -38.10 28.07
CA ASN A 730 5.79 -38.49 29.32
C ASN A 730 4.87 -38.36 30.55
N VAL A 731 3.72 -37.70 30.39
CA VAL A 731 2.75 -37.35 31.44
C VAL A 731 1.33 -37.54 30.93
N ASN A 732 0.36 -37.60 31.84
CA ASN A 732 -1.06 -37.69 31.47
C ASN A 732 -1.53 -36.44 30.73
N VAL A 733 -2.43 -36.63 29.76
CA VAL A 733 -3.13 -35.55 29.06
C VAL A 733 -4.62 -35.82 29.10
N THR A 734 -5.39 -34.79 29.43
CA THR A 734 -6.85 -34.83 29.58
C THR A 734 -7.50 -33.73 28.76
N THR A 735 -8.58 -34.03 28.05
CA THR A 735 -9.57 -33.02 27.65
C THR A 735 -10.82 -33.17 28.50
N ASP A 736 -11.35 -32.07 29.05
CA ASP A 736 -12.44 -32.08 30.04
C ASP A 736 -13.82 -31.67 29.50
N THR A 737 -13.85 -31.14 28.27
CA THR A 737 -15.07 -30.63 27.62
C THR A 737 -15.32 -31.26 26.24
N GLY A 738 -14.27 -31.50 25.44
CA GLY A 738 -14.38 -31.99 24.06
C GLY A 738 -13.28 -32.98 23.67
N ASN A 739 -13.08 -33.14 22.36
CA ASN A 739 -12.23 -34.20 21.78
C ASN A 739 -10.73 -34.04 22.08
N LEU A 740 -10.03 -35.17 22.05
CA LEU A 740 -8.56 -35.27 21.98
C LEU A 740 -8.16 -35.95 20.66
N ALA A 741 -7.67 -35.17 19.70
CA ALA A 741 -7.27 -35.65 18.38
C ALA A 741 -5.75 -35.54 18.20
N LEU A 742 -5.11 -36.63 17.80
CA LEU A 742 -3.65 -36.75 17.72
C LEU A 742 -3.26 -37.26 16.32
N GLU A 743 -2.53 -36.42 15.58
CA GLU A 743 -1.89 -36.73 14.30
C GLU A 743 -0.37 -36.59 14.47
N ALA A 744 0.34 -37.69 14.26
CA ALA A 744 1.78 -37.83 14.50
C ALA A 744 2.60 -37.96 13.21
N ASP A 745 1.95 -37.94 12.05
CA ASP A 745 2.54 -38.09 10.72
C ASP A 745 1.75 -37.21 9.72
N VAL A 746 1.89 -35.89 9.86
CA VAL A 746 1.00 -34.94 9.19
C VAL A 746 1.30 -34.69 7.70
N ASP A 747 2.49 -35.09 7.22
CA ASP A 747 2.88 -34.99 5.80
C ASP A 747 2.80 -36.34 5.06
N ASN A 748 2.74 -37.47 5.80
CA ASN A 748 2.73 -38.84 5.29
C ASN A 748 4.05 -39.27 4.60
N ALA A 749 5.17 -38.64 4.97
CA ALA A 749 6.50 -39.16 4.71
C ALA A 749 6.78 -40.42 5.55
N SER A 750 7.90 -41.09 5.27
CA SER A 750 8.32 -42.32 5.95
C SER A 750 9.77 -42.12 6.40
N ASP A 751 9.99 -41.21 7.35
CA ASP A 751 11.34 -40.86 7.81
C ASP A 751 11.82 -41.76 8.96
N GLY A 752 10.89 -42.28 9.77
CA GLY A 752 11.13 -43.22 10.85
C GLY A 752 11.00 -42.64 12.26
N THR A 753 10.50 -41.41 12.42
CA THR A 753 10.19 -40.79 13.73
C THR A 753 8.71 -40.52 13.98
N ASP A 754 7.85 -40.85 13.01
CA ASP A 754 6.48 -40.41 12.73
C ASP A 754 5.42 -41.07 13.66
N SER A 755 5.66 -41.03 14.97
CA SER A 755 5.10 -41.99 15.94
C SER A 755 4.46 -41.36 17.19
N ILE A 756 3.41 -41.99 17.72
CA ILE A 756 2.86 -41.67 19.04
C ILE A 756 3.53 -42.56 20.10
N THR A 757 4.09 -41.96 21.14
CA THR A 757 4.78 -42.69 22.22
C THR A 757 4.22 -42.34 23.60
N LEU A 758 3.92 -43.35 24.42
CA LEU A 758 3.41 -43.22 25.78
C LEU A 758 4.39 -43.80 26.81
N ALA A 759 4.74 -43.04 27.84
CA ALA A 759 5.53 -43.50 28.97
C ALA A 759 4.72 -44.36 29.96
N SER A 760 5.40 -45.10 30.84
CA SER A 760 4.75 -46.03 31.76
C SER A 760 3.94 -45.34 32.85
N GLY A 761 2.64 -45.62 32.86
CA GLY A 761 1.63 -45.02 33.74
C GLY A 761 0.83 -43.91 33.08
N VAL A 762 1.12 -43.55 31.82
CA VAL A 762 0.43 -42.47 31.10
C VAL A 762 -1.02 -42.85 30.80
N ALA A 763 -1.92 -41.91 31.10
CA ALA A 763 -3.31 -41.92 30.67
C ALA A 763 -3.58 -40.78 29.69
N LEU A 764 -4.18 -41.10 28.55
CA LEU A 764 -4.81 -40.15 27.63
C LEU A 764 -6.31 -40.22 27.85
N THR A 765 -6.94 -39.10 28.22
CA THR A 765 -8.35 -39.03 28.63
C THR A 765 -9.08 -37.97 27.81
N SER A 766 -10.28 -38.27 27.33
CA SER A 766 -11.11 -37.32 26.59
C SER A 766 -12.55 -37.28 27.10
N ALA A 767 -13.08 -36.06 27.28
CA ALA A 767 -14.50 -35.81 27.52
C ALA A 767 -15.35 -35.83 26.24
N GLY A 768 -14.72 -35.94 25.07
CA GLY A 768 -15.36 -36.27 23.81
C GLY A 768 -14.83 -37.60 23.28
N SER A 769 -14.54 -37.66 21.98
CA SER A 769 -13.85 -38.78 21.34
C SER A 769 -12.33 -38.63 21.44
N LEU A 770 -11.62 -39.76 21.45
CA LEU A 770 -10.15 -39.85 21.37
C LEU A 770 -9.74 -40.47 20.03
N SER A 771 -8.85 -39.83 19.28
CA SER A 771 -8.31 -40.35 18.01
C SER A 771 -6.78 -40.33 18.00
N LEU A 772 -6.18 -41.44 17.57
CA LEU A 772 -4.73 -41.60 17.40
C LEU A 772 -4.40 -42.01 15.96
N ASP A 773 -3.66 -41.18 15.23
CA ASP A 773 -3.05 -41.45 13.92
C ASP A 773 -1.53 -41.27 13.98
N ALA A 774 -0.81 -42.05 13.17
CA ALA A 774 0.65 -42.17 13.13
C ALA A 774 1.05 -43.01 11.90
N THR A 775 0.65 -42.55 10.71
CA THR A 775 0.42 -43.38 9.51
C THR A 775 1.60 -44.26 9.08
N THR A 776 2.85 -43.80 9.26
CA THR A 776 4.08 -44.56 8.95
C THR A 776 4.87 -45.03 10.18
N GLY A 777 4.92 -44.26 11.28
CA GLY A 777 5.72 -44.58 12.47
C GLY A 777 4.98 -45.42 13.53
N GLY A 778 3.65 -45.40 13.56
CA GLY A 778 2.81 -46.18 14.48
C GLY A 778 2.79 -45.70 15.93
N ILE A 779 2.20 -46.52 16.82
CA ILE A 779 1.90 -46.14 18.21
C ILE A 779 2.59 -47.10 19.19
N SER A 780 3.17 -46.59 20.28
CA SER A 780 3.86 -47.42 21.28
C SER A 780 3.62 -47.02 22.74
N GLY A 781 3.61 -48.02 23.63
CA GLY A 781 3.46 -47.85 25.07
C GLY A 781 4.58 -48.55 25.85
N ALA A 782 5.35 -47.77 26.60
CA ALA A 782 6.26 -48.30 27.60
C ALA A 782 5.47 -48.71 28.85
N GLY A 783 5.54 -49.97 29.29
CA GLY A 783 4.84 -50.43 30.49
C GLY A 783 3.31 -50.31 30.40
N THR A 784 2.67 -49.82 31.47
CA THR A 784 1.20 -49.74 31.56
C THR A 784 0.65 -48.46 30.94
N GLY A 785 -0.38 -48.55 30.11
CA GLY A 785 -1.03 -47.38 29.47
C GLY A 785 -2.56 -47.39 29.61
N THR A 786 -3.17 -46.21 29.59
CA THR A 786 -4.64 -46.06 29.57
C THR A 786 -5.07 -45.08 28.48
N LEU A 787 -6.06 -45.48 27.69
CA LEU A 787 -6.81 -44.62 26.76
C LEU A 787 -8.26 -44.55 27.27
N SER A 788 -8.84 -43.36 27.42
CA SER A 788 -10.21 -43.18 27.89
C SER A 788 -10.92 -42.08 27.10
N ALA A 789 -12.17 -42.30 26.72
CA ALA A 789 -13.02 -41.35 26.03
C ALA A 789 -14.47 -41.46 26.52
N VAL A 790 -15.26 -40.39 26.36
CA VAL A 790 -16.72 -40.42 26.59
C VAL A 790 -17.46 -40.85 25.32
N SER A 791 -16.97 -40.44 24.15
CA SER A 791 -17.66 -40.59 22.86
C SER A 791 -16.87 -41.43 21.84
N GLY A 792 -16.21 -42.49 22.31
CA GLY A 792 -15.46 -43.43 21.46
C GLY A 792 -13.93 -43.23 21.44
N VAL A 793 -13.19 -44.34 21.26
CA VAL A 793 -11.75 -44.35 21.00
C VAL A 793 -11.50 -44.93 19.61
N THR A 794 -10.91 -44.13 18.72
CA THR A 794 -10.46 -44.54 17.40
C THR A 794 -8.95 -44.66 17.36
N ILE A 795 -8.45 -45.78 16.86
CA ILE A 795 -7.03 -46.01 16.64
C ILE A 795 -6.83 -46.32 15.15
N ASN A 796 -6.22 -45.36 14.45
CA ASN A 796 -5.93 -45.48 13.02
C ASN A 796 -4.63 -46.25 12.75
N ASP A 797 -3.82 -46.52 13.78
CA ASP A 797 -2.51 -47.17 13.62
C ASP A 797 -2.19 -48.36 14.53
N SER A 798 -1.07 -49.03 14.25
CA SER A 798 -0.67 -50.20 15.05
C SER A 798 -0.08 -49.79 16.41
N PHE A 799 -0.71 -50.23 17.51
CA PHE A 799 -0.31 -49.97 18.88
C PHE A 799 0.50 -51.14 19.46
N THR A 800 1.75 -50.91 19.85
CA THR A 800 2.55 -51.89 20.61
C THR A 800 2.75 -51.44 22.06
N SER A 801 2.02 -52.05 22.99
CA SER A 801 2.25 -51.89 24.44
C SER A 801 3.19 -52.97 24.97
N THR A 802 4.12 -52.58 25.84
CA THR A 802 5.05 -53.49 26.55
C THR A 802 4.56 -53.90 27.94
N GLY A 803 3.42 -53.36 28.39
CA GLY A 803 2.72 -53.75 29.61
C GLY A 803 1.20 -53.65 29.42
N ALA A 804 0.44 -53.66 30.53
CA ALA A 804 -1.02 -53.75 30.45
C ALA A 804 -1.64 -52.49 29.84
N LEU A 805 -2.52 -52.67 28.86
CA LEU A 805 -3.21 -51.61 28.13
C LEU A 805 -4.71 -51.65 28.46
N THR A 806 -5.22 -50.54 28.97
CA THR A 806 -6.66 -50.32 29.19
C THR A 806 -7.18 -49.33 28.16
N ILE A 807 -8.27 -49.65 27.48
CA ILE A 807 -9.01 -48.78 26.57
C ILE A 807 -10.45 -48.69 27.08
N ASN A 808 -10.96 -47.48 27.26
CA ASN A 808 -12.34 -47.23 27.64
C ASN A 808 -12.98 -46.22 26.67
N ALA A 809 -13.91 -46.67 25.85
CA ALA A 809 -14.54 -45.88 24.79
C ALA A 809 -15.88 -45.24 25.18
N ASP A 810 -16.46 -45.67 26.30
CA ASP A 810 -17.67 -45.11 26.92
C ASP A 810 -17.39 -44.99 28.42
N SER A 811 -16.74 -43.90 28.83
CA SER A 811 -16.19 -43.74 30.19
C SER A 811 -17.12 -43.07 31.20
N ASP A 812 -18.25 -42.50 30.77
CA ASP A 812 -19.37 -42.15 31.66
C ASP A 812 -20.43 -43.28 31.73
N GLY A 813 -20.39 -44.26 30.83
CA GLY A 813 -21.24 -45.45 30.84
C GLY A 813 -22.65 -45.15 30.35
N ASN A 814 -22.78 -44.26 29.36
CA ASN A 814 -24.06 -43.73 28.92
C ASN A 814 -24.79 -44.62 27.88
N GLY A 815 -24.12 -45.65 27.35
CA GLY A 815 -24.63 -46.51 26.28
C GLY A 815 -24.37 -45.96 24.88
N ALA A 816 -23.32 -45.13 24.72
CA ALA A 816 -22.83 -44.66 23.43
C ALA A 816 -21.34 -44.33 23.49
N GLY A 817 -20.51 -45.21 22.91
CA GLY A 817 -19.08 -44.99 22.75
C GLY A 817 -18.42 -46.23 22.16
N THR A 818 -18.06 -46.15 20.88
CA THR A 818 -17.48 -47.27 20.11
C THR A 818 -15.96 -47.28 20.21
N PHE A 819 -15.38 -48.46 20.42
CA PHE A 819 -13.95 -48.67 20.19
C PHE A 819 -13.74 -49.10 18.72
N THR A 820 -12.88 -48.39 18.00
CA THR A 820 -12.61 -48.62 16.57
C THR A 820 -11.12 -48.85 16.34
N LEU A 821 -10.76 -49.95 15.66
CA LEU A 821 -9.39 -50.20 15.19
C LEU A 821 -9.36 -50.36 13.68
N ALA A 822 -8.61 -49.50 13.00
CA ALA A 822 -8.56 -49.45 11.55
C ALA A 822 -8.07 -50.77 10.88
N SER A 823 -8.57 -51.01 9.67
CA SER A 823 -8.28 -52.22 8.89
C SER A 823 -6.78 -52.43 8.66
N SER A 824 -6.32 -53.68 8.77
CA SER A 824 -4.90 -54.07 8.62
C SER A 824 -3.93 -53.54 9.68
N LYS A 825 -4.40 -52.79 10.68
CA LYS A 825 -3.60 -52.36 11.84
C LYS A 825 -3.74 -53.37 13.00
N SER A 826 -2.93 -53.23 14.06
CA SER A 826 -2.87 -54.20 15.16
C SER A 826 -2.63 -53.58 16.53
N ILE A 827 -3.22 -54.15 17.60
CA ILE A 827 -2.90 -53.82 18.99
C ILE A 827 -2.22 -55.03 19.63
N THR A 828 -0.97 -54.87 20.05
CA THR A 828 -0.16 -55.91 20.70
C THR A 828 0.21 -55.50 22.11
N ALA A 829 -0.26 -56.22 23.13
CA ALA A 829 0.04 -55.98 24.55
C ALA A 829 1.20 -56.84 25.10
N SER A 830 1.99 -57.46 24.22
CA SER A 830 3.31 -58.07 24.53
C SER A 830 3.34 -59.03 25.74
N ASN A 831 2.33 -59.89 25.90
CA ASN A 831 2.13 -60.85 27.02
C ASN A 831 1.54 -60.25 28.32
N ALA A 832 1.20 -58.97 28.32
CA ALA A 832 0.40 -58.33 29.37
C ALA A 832 -1.10 -58.33 29.04
N ALA A 833 -1.92 -57.87 29.97
CA ALA A 833 -3.37 -57.80 29.79
C ALA A 833 -3.77 -56.65 28.85
N LEU A 834 -4.72 -56.91 27.97
CA LEU A 834 -5.46 -55.93 27.17
C LEU A 834 -6.90 -55.90 27.70
N SER A 835 -7.43 -54.72 28.00
CA SER A 835 -8.84 -54.57 28.43
C SER A 835 -9.50 -53.46 27.64
N ILE A 836 -10.60 -53.77 26.97
CA ILE A 836 -11.39 -52.85 26.15
C ILE A 836 -12.79 -52.78 26.76
N THR A 837 -13.22 -51.58 27.12
CA THR A 837 -14.57 -51.27 27.61
C THR A 837 -15.22 -50.31 26.62
N ALA A 838 -16.43 -50.59 26.16
CA ALA A 838 -17.14 -49.81 25.14
C ALA A 838 -18.62 -50.17 25.14
N GLU A 839 -19.48 -49.34 24.54
CA GLU A 839 -20.83 -49.79 24.16
C GLU A 839 -20.72 -50.83 23.04
N ASP A 840 -19.84 -50.60 22.07
CA ASP A 840 -19.69 -51.41 20.87
C ASP A 840 -18.24 -51.42 20.36
N ILE A 841 -17.89 -52.40 19.52
CA ILE A 841 -16.54 -52.59 18.99
C ILE A 841 -16.61 -52.76 17.48
N ASP A 842 -15.87 -51.93 16.72
CA ASP A 842 -15.52 -52.18 15.32
C ASP A 842 -14.07 -52.67 15.27
N LEU A 843 -13.91 -54.00 15.11
CA LEU A 843 -12.58 -54.63 15.08
C LEU A 843 -12.19 -55.04 13.65
N SER A 844 -12.05 -54.02 12.80
CA SER A 844 -11.49 -54.17 11.45
C SER A 844 -9.98 -54.50 11.43
N GLY A 845 -9.23 -54.11 12.46
CA GLY A 845 -7.84 -54.53 12.73
C GLY A 845 -7.73 -55.81 13.57
N THR A 846 -6.56 -56.06 14.18
CA THR A 846 -6.30 -57.27 15.01
C THR A 846 -5.85 -56.97 16.44
N LEU A 847 -6.18 -57.85 17.40
CA LEU A 847 -5.77 -57.74 18.81
C LEU A 847 -4.89 -58.93 19.23
N SER A 848 -3.86 -58.69 20.04
CA SER A 848 -3.00 -59.74 20.60
C SER A 848 -2.50 -59.43 22.01
N SER A 849 -2.94 -60.20 23.01
CA SER A 849 -2.43 -60.12 24.39
C SER A 849 -1.26 -61.06 24.66
N GLY A 850 -0.87 -61.92 23.70
CA GLY A 850 0.08 -63.01 23.93
C GLY A 850 -0.40 -63.92 25.07
N THR A 851 0.45 -64.18 26.07
CA THR A 851 0.07 -64.98 27.25
C THR A 851 -0.77 -64.23 28.30
N GLY A 852 -1.06 -62.95 28.09
CA GLY A 852 -2.00 -62.18 28.91
C GLY A 852 -3.45 -62.40 28.48
N ASN A 853 -4.40 -61.84 29.23
CA ASN A 853 -5.82 -61.87 28.85
C ASN A 853 -6.16 -60.71 27.92
N THR A 854 -7.09 -60.95 26.99
CA THR A 854 -7.84 -59.90 26.28
C THR A 854 -9.24 -59.88 26.86
N SER A 855 -9.68 -58.77 27.44
CA SER A 855 -11.02 -58.60 28.00
C SER A 855 -11.83 -57.62 27.16
N LEU A 856 -13.00 -58.03 26.68
CA LEU A 856 -13.99 -57.16 26.01
C LEU A 856 -15.19 -56.98 26.94
N ILE A 857 -15.53 -55.74 27.29
CA ILE A 857 -16.50 -55.40 28.33
C ILE A 857 -17.51 -54.38 27.78
N VAL A 858 -18.80 -54.66 27.93
CA VAL A 858 -19.86 -53.68 27.65
C VAL A 858 -19.94 -52.66 28.80
N SER A 859 -19.94 -51.37 28.46
CA SER A 859 -19.78 -50.24 29.38
C SER A 859 -20.95 -50.06 30.35
N ASP A 860 -22.17 -49.96 29.82
CA ASP A 860 -23.42 -49.68 30.56
C ASP A 860 -23.94 -50.88 31.39
N GLY A 861 -23.44 -52.09 31.11
CA GLY A 861 -23.98 -53.36 31.63
C GLY A 861 -25.04 -54.02 30.72
N GLY A 862 -25.12 -53.61 29.46
CA GLY A 862 -26.06 -54.07 28.44
C GLY A 862 -25.82 -55.50 27.93
N THR A 863 -26.53 -55.87 26.87
CA THR A 863 -26.47 -57.22 26.28
C THR A 863 -25.42 -57.33 25.19
N ILE A 864 -24.64 -58.42 25.19
CA ILE A 864 -23.61 -58.70 24.18
C ILE A 864 -24.14 -59.76 23.20
N SER A 865 -23.96 -59.56 21.90
CA SER A 865 -24.25 -60.57 20.87
C SER A 865 -22.99 -61.08 20.17
N LEU A 866 -22.88 -62.40 20.04
CA LEU A 866 -21.80 -63.09 19.33
C LEU A 866 -22.34 -63.71 18.04
N GLY A 867 -21.74 -63.34 16.91
CA GLY A 867 -22.13 -63.80 15.57
C GLY A 867 -23.48 -63.23 15.09
N GLY A 868 -24.01 -62.22 15.76
CA GLY A 868 -25.32 -61.62 15.50
C GLY A 868 -25.28 -60.13 15.20
N THR A 869 -26.45 -59.50 15.21
CA THR A 869 -26.60 -58.04 15.03
C THR A 869 -27.56 -57.37 16.01
N SER A 870 -28.05 -58.10 17.02
CA SER A 870 -28.86 -57.52 18.11
C SER A 870 -28.02 -57.25 19.36
N GLY A 871 -28.60 -56.55 20.34
CA GLY A 871 -27.89 -56.14 21.57
C GLY A 871 -27.22 -54.76 21.46
N GLY A 872 -26.39 -54.45 22.46
CA GLY A 872 -25.53 -53.25 22.49
C GLY A 872 -24.22 -53.59 21.79
N MET A 873 -23.25 -54.11 22.53
CA MET A 873 -22.02 -54.68 21.95
C MET A 873 -22.32 -55.86 21.03
N LYS A 874 -21.94 -55.73 19.75
CA LYS A 874 -21.99 -56.80 18.75
C LYS A 874 -20.57 -57.24 18.42
N LEU A 875 -20.34 -58.55 18.35
CA LEU A 875 -19.04 -59.12 17.96
C LEU A 875 -19.27 -60.20 16.90
N SER A 876 -18.95 -59.90 15.65
CA SER A 876 -19.09 -60.86 14.55
C SER A 876 -18.05 -61.99 14.64
N GLY A 877 -18.29 -63.09 13.92
CA GLY A 877 -17.31 -64.18 13.80
C GLY A 877 -15.97 -63.74 13.18
N THR A 878 -15.97 -62.68 12.37
CA THR A 878 -14.74 -62.09 11.79
C THR A 878 -13.94 -61.37 12.88
N GLU A 879 -14.60 -60.54 13.68
CA GLU A 879 -13.96 -59.76 14.75
C GLU A 879 -13.44 -60.65 15.87
N LEU A 880 -14.19 -61.70 16.23
CA LEU A 880 -13.70 -62.74 17.14
C LEU A 880 -12.52 -63.54 16.56
N GLY A 881 -12.44 -63.68 15.24
CA GLY A 881 -11.28 -64.25 14.54
C GLY A 881 -10.05 -63.34 14.56
N ASN A 882 -10.23 -62.02 14.66
CA ASN A 882 -9.16 -61.03 14.71
C ASN A 882 -8.44 -60.94 16.08
N ILE A 883 -8.86 -61.74 17.09
CA ILE A 883 -8.33 -61.71 18.45
C ILE A 883 -7.45 -62.91 18.75
N THR A 884 -6.21 -62.66 19.15
CA THR A 884 -5.19 -63.68 19.47
C THR A 884 -4.86 -63.73 20.95
N THR A 885 -4.93 -64.92 21.57
CA THR A 885 -4.43 -65.18 22.94
C THR A 885 -3.69 -66.53 22.96
N THR A 886 -2.52 -66.60 23.59
CA THR A 886 -1.62 -67.75 23.49
C THR A 886 -1.32 -68.41 24.85
N GLY A 887 -1.26 -69.75 24.89
CA GLY A 887 -0.85 -70.50 26.08
C GLY A 887 -1.81 -70.32 27.26
N THR A 888 -1.42 -69.51 28.26
CA THR A 888 -2.25 -69.17 29.42
C THR A 888 -3.22 -68.01 29.18
N GLY A 889 -3.08 -67.29 28.05
CA GLY A 889 -3.95 -66.18 27.72
C GLY A 889 -5.40 -66.62 27.52
N THR A 890 -6.32 -65.76 27.96
CA THR A 890 -7.77 -65.97 27.85
C THR A 890 -8.43 -64.78 27.17
N LEU A 891 -9.30 -65.04 26.18
CA LEU A 891 -10.28 -64.07 25.69
C LEU A 891 -11.48 -64.09 26.64
N VAL A 892 -11.65 -63.01 27.42
CA VAL A 892 -12.79 -62.79 28.29
C VAL A 892 -13.78 -61.89 27.58
N ILE A 893 -15.05 -62.29 27.51
CA ILE A 893 -16.13 -61.47 26.93
C ILE A 893 -17.19 -61.26 28.01
N GLY A 894 -17.54 -60.00 28.24
CA GLY A 894 -18.43 -59.55 29.29
C GLY A 894 -17.79 -59.54 30.68
N SER A 895 -18.61 -59.24 31.67
CA SER A 895 -18.24 -59.00 33.07
C SER A 895 -19.35 -59.45 34.01
N SER A 896 -19.15 -59.32 35.32
CA SER A 896 -20.23 -59.52 36.30
C SER A 896 -21.30 -58.41 36.31
N SER A 897 -21.09 -57.30 35.58
CA SER A 897 -22.09 -56.25 35.35
C SER A 897 -22.81 -56.40 34.01
N ALA A 898 -22.23 -57.12 33.04
CA ALA A 898 -22.83 -57.32 31.72
C ALA A 898 -24.16 -58.09 31.80
N GLY A 899 -25.11 -57.68 30.96
CA GLY A 899 -26.40 -58.30 30.76
C GLY A 899 -26.30 -59.65 30.06
N ALA A 900 -27.38 -60.06 29.40
CA ALA A 900 -27.41 -61.36 28.72
C ALA A 900 -26.38 -61.41 27.58
N ILE A 901 -25.64 -62.51 27.48
CA ILE A 901 -24.78 -62.82 26.34
C ILE A 901 -25.53 -63.81 25.45
N THR A 902 -25.74 -63.43 24.19
CA THR A 902 -26.48 -64.24 23.21
C THR A 902 -25.55 -64.65 22.07
N ILE A 903 -25.50 -65.93 21.75
CA ILE A 903 -24.78 -66.44 20.58
C ILE A 903 -25.81 -66.71 19.49
N GLU A 904 -25.91 -65.79 18.51
CA GLU A 904 -26.93 -65.82 17.46
C GLU A 904 -26.56 -66.73 16.28
N SER A 905 -25.26 -66.95 16.05
CA SER A 905 -24.73 -67.91 15.08
C SER A 905 -23.45 -68.56 15.58
N ASP A 906 -23.05 -69.67 14.95
CA ASP A 906 -21.85 -70.41 15.33
C ASP A 906 -20.59 -69.58 15.04
N VAL A 907 -19.83 -69.24 16.08
CA VAL A 907 -18.57 -68.48 16.00
C VAL A 907 -17.38 -69.33 16.45
N THR A 908 -16.23 -69.09 15.83
CA THR A 908 -14.99 -69.84 16.09
C THR A 908 -13.85 -68.85 16.33
N PRO A 909 -13.56 -68.47 17.59
CA PRO A 909 -12.43 -67.60 17.96
C PRO A 909 -11.08 -68.35 17.81
N SER A 910 -10.74 -68.78 16.59
CA SER A 910 -9.70 -69.78 16.31
C SER A 910 -8.28 -69.43 16.77
N ASN A 911 -8.04 -68.16 17.09
CA ASN A 911 -6.75 -67.61 17.50
C ASN A 911 -6.66 -67.38 19.03
N ALA A 912 -7.73 -67.65 19.79
CA ALA A 912 -7.75 -67.59 21.25
C ALA A 912 -7.51 -68.98 21.87
N SER A 913 -6.54 -69.09 22.78
CA SER A 913 -6.22 -70.38 23.45
C SER A 913 -7.26 -70.81 24.46
N ASN A 914 -7.95 -69.85 25.09
CA ASN A 914 -9.05 -70.06 26.03
C ASN A 914 -10.08 -68.94 25.80
N VAL A 915 -11.39 -69.25 25.92
CA VAL A 915 -12.48 -68.28 25.83
C VAL A 915 -13.38 -68.40 27.06
N HIS A 916 -13.63 -67.30 27.75
CA HIS A 916 -14.52 -67.20 28.90
C HIS A 916 -15.63 -66.17 28.66
N LEU A 917 -16.89 -66.61 28.71
CA LEU A 917 -18.04 -65.72 28.73
C LEU A 917 -18.42 -65.41 30.19
N THR A 918 -18.51 -64.13 30.55
CA THR A 918 -18.87 -63.67 31.90
C THR A 918 -20.07 -62.73 31.83
N SER A 919 -21.11 -63.01 32.61
CA SER A 919 -22.36 -62.25 32.63
C SER A 919 -22.91 -62.18 34.06
N GLY A 920 -23.54 -61.05 34.41
CA GLY A 920 -24.40 -60.93 35.60
C GLY A 920 -25.81 -61.51 35.41
N SER A 921 -26.09 -62.06 34.23
CA SER A 921 -27.40 -62.54 33.75
C SER A 921 -27.25 -63.94 33.10
N THR A 922 -27.94 -64.21 32.00
CA THR A 922 -27.88 -65.49 31.27
C THR A 922 -26.92 -65.45 30.08
N VAL A 923 -26.13 -66.52 29.92
CA VAL A 923 -25.46 -66.86 28.65
C VAL A 923 -26.33 -67.85 27.89
N THR A 924 -26.64 -67.57 26.62
CA THR A 924 -27.52 -68.39 25.77
C THR A 924 -26.98 -68.50 24.35
N GLY A 925 -27.32 -69.56 23.60
CA GLY A 925 -26.81 -69.74 22.25
C GLY A 925 -27.48 -70.85 21.44
N THR A 926 -27.20 -70.86 20.14
CA THR A 926 -27.58 -71.92 19.18
C THR A 926 -26.85 -73.24 19.46
N ALA A 927 -27.39 -74.34 18.93
CA ALA A 927 -26.76 -75.66 19.02
C ALA A 927 -25.56 -75.77 18.05
N GLY A 928 -24.41 -75.27 18.51
CA GLY A 928 -23.20 -75.05 17.71
C GLY A 928 -22.44 -73.78 18.09
N GLY A 929 -23.04 -72.89 18.90
CA GLY A 929 -22.68 -71.48 19.02
C GLY A 929 -21.20 -71.12 19.21
N ILE A 930 -20.42 -71.90 19.97
CA ILE A 930 -18.95 -71.73 20.04
C ILE A 930 -18.31 -73.10 19.76
N VAL A 931 -17.40 -73.12 18.78
CA VAL A 931 -16.71 -74.30 18.24
C VAL A 931 -15.20 -74.24 18.51
#